data_AF-A0A7S0HG63-F1
#
_entry.id   AF-A0A7S0HG63-F1
#
_cell.length_a   1.000
_cell.length_b   1.000
_cell.length_c   1.000
_cell.angle_alpha   90.00
_cell.angle_beta   90.00
_cell.angle_gamma   90.00
#
_symmetry.space_group_name_H-M   'P 1'
#
loop_
_entity.id
_entity.type
_entity.pdbx_description
1 polymer ?
#
loop_
_entity_poly.entity_id
_entity_poly.type
_entity_poly.pdbx_seq_one_letter_code
_entity_poly.pdbx_strand_id
1 'polypeptide(L)'
;MTRSRARSFRRFASLLSLAAQPCQAAWLSGTAATTRRASSQAAVVAGRSALTGATAPAGTLATCDRRLGTCRLSGGTAAAPPAGAFEWQRGAPARMQEVACPTDVEADPEDMSTQYSPTEVEQRLYNWWEDSGYFKPTGHEEDEKQCFIIPMPPPNVTGRLHMGHAMFVTLEDIMARFQRMRGRPTLWLPGTDHAGIATQMLVERDLRSKGIERKDLGREAFVEKVWEWKEEYGGYITSQVRRLGASCDWSRERFTLEPAMCEAVNEAFVQLHAKGLIYRGEYMVNWSPSLGTAVSDLEVDYVDEEGKLYYFKYMLDGDAEGGVDHIPVATTRPETILGDAAVCVHPDDERYKHLVGKQVLMPMLGRKIPVIADDYVQMDFGTGALKITPAHDINDYAIGKRQDLPIVNIMNKDATLNEVAGPYEGLDRYVARAKLWADMEEAGLTLKVEDHAQRVPRSERSGEVIEPLVSTQWFCKMDGMAAKGLEAVRSGQTQILPERFEKVYFNWLDNINDWCISRQLWWGHRIPVWYADAHGGKAFVARSEADARAAAEAELGAGVELRQDADVLDTWFSSGLWPFATVGWPQQAAPEGGVLDPASDLARFYPASVLETGYDILFFWVARMMMLGTELTGQPPFHTIYMHGLVRDGKGQKMSKTKGNVVDPLETLDSYGTDALRLSLVTGTTPGQDVPLSMEKVTANRNFANKLWNTGRFLLMGLKEITPEERAALAVTGPMGAEEMAQLPLPERWVVSRLHTLTANVTDQLENYDFGPAGDLVRSFLWDEYADWYIEVSKRRIAGGDPVAAAQARRTLVYVLDSCLRLLHPFM
;
A
#
# COMPACT_ATOMS: atom_id res chain seq x y z
N MET A 1 54.56 -27.30 -21.00
CA MET A 1 55.71 -26.63 -21.66
C MET A 1 55.22 -25.37 -22.37
N THR A 2 55.99 -24.27 -22.31
CA THR A 2 56.05 -23.11 -23.26
C THR A 2 54.75 -22.53 -23.86
N ARG A 3 54.28 -21.35 -23.42
CA ARG A 3 54.72 -19.96 -23.79
C ARG A 3 54.25 -19.45 -25.17
N SER A 4 53.24 -18.56 -25.15
CA SER A 4 52.83 -17.61 -26.21
C SER A 4 51.68 -16.76 -25.63
N ARG A 5 51.63 -15.42 -25.63
CA ARG A 5 52.45 -14.34 -26.23
C ARG A 5 52.55 -13.16 -25.25
N ALA A 6 53.67 -12.44 -25.30
CA ALA A 6 53.75 -11.05 -24.89
C ALA A 6 54.24 -10.21 -26.09
N ARG A 7 53.56 -9.10 -26.41
CA ARG A 7 54.04 -8.06 -27.36
C ARG A 7 53.40 -6.71 -27.04
N SER A 8 54.25 -5.69 -26.80
CA SER A 8 54.06 -4.24 -27.06
C SER A 8 52.69 -3.62 -26.70
N PHE A 9 52.51 -2.72 -25.72
CA PHE A 9 53.35 -1.62 -25.22
C PHE A 9 53.67 -0.51 -26.25
N ARG A 10 52.96 0.63 -26.13
CA ARG A 10 53.23 2.04 -26.55
C ARG A 10 52.11 2.71 -27.38
N ARG A 11 51.90 4.00 -27.09
CA ARG A 11 50.81 4.93 -27.54
C ARG A 11 49.47 4.66 -26.83
N PHE A 12 48.79 5.62 -26.19
CA PHE A 12 48.99 7.08 -26.08
C PHE A 12 49.02 7.54 -24.62
N ALA A 13 49.90 8.50 -24.31
CA ALA A 13 49.80 9.34 -23.12
C ALA A 13 49.80 10.80 -23.61
N SER A 14 48.74 11.55 -23.30
CA SER A 14 48.59 13.01 -23.48
C SER A 14 47.21 13.44 -22.95
N LEU A 15 47.13 14.65 -22.40
CA LEU A 15 45.89 15.37 -22.03
C LEU A 15 45.07 14.80 -20.84
N LEU A 16 45.50 15.13 -19.62
CA LEU A 16 44.72 15.99 -18.71
C LEU A 16 45.59 16.37 -17.49
N SER A 17 46.22 17.53 -17.59
CA SER A 17 46.80 18.26 -16.46
C SER A 17 46.05 19.57 -16.36
N LEU A 18 45.29 19.77 -15.28
CA LEU A 18 44.93 21.05 -14.65
C LEU A 18 43.91 20.83 -13.52
N ALA A 19 43.96 21.70 -12.51
CA ALA A 19 43.05 21.88 -11.37
C ALA A 19 43.32 21.06 -10.08
N ALA A 20 44.25 21.55 -9.26
CA ALA A 20 44.23 21.35 -7.81
C ALA A 20 44.75 22.60 -7.06
N GLN A 21 43.87 23.22 -6.26
CA GLN A 21 44.15 24.27 -5.25
C GLN A 21 44.65 25.65 -5.75
N PRO A 22 44.61 26.69 -4.88
CA PRO A 22 43.45 27.17 -4.12
C PRO A 22 43.23 28.69 -4.36
N CYS A 23 42.11 29.27 -3.90
CA CYS A 23 41.98 30.74 -3.88
C CYS A 23 41.32 31.28 -2.60
N GLN A 24 41.88 32.41 -2.14
CA GLN A 24 41.57 33.05 -0.86
C GLN A 24 40.44 34.07 -1.02
N ALA A 25 39.80 34.42 0.10
CA ALA A 25 38.85 35.53 0.16
C ALA A 25 39.56 36.88 0.12
N ALA A 26 39.01 37.83 -0.65
CA ALA A 26 39.26 39.26 -0.48
C ALA A 26 37.99 40.06 -0.82
N TRP A 27 37.73 41.10 -0.04
CA TRP A 27 36.59 42.01 -0.17
C TRP A 27 36.77 42.97 -1.35
N LEU A 28 35.67 43.49 -1.88
CA LEU A 28 35.61 44.91 -2.30
C LEU A 28 34.18 45.46 -2.23
N SER A 29 34.08 46.75 -1.96
CA SER A 29 32.88 47.50 -1.60
C SER A 29 32.14 48.12 -2.80
N GLY A 30 30.80 48.25 -2.72
CA GLY A 30 30.00 49.07 -3.64
C GLY A 30 28.74 49.62 -2.95
N THR A 31 28.64 50.95 -2.84
CA THR A 31 27.60 51.68 -2.08
C THR A 31 26.57 52.37 -2.97
N ALA A 32 25.27 52.14 -2.72
CA ALA A 32 24.14 53.10 -2.86
C ALA A 32 22.85 52.38 -2.40
N ALA A 33 22.17 52.70 -1.30
CA ALA A 33 21.49 53.95 -0.93
C ALA A 33 20.25 54.30 -1.79
N THR A 34 19.03 53.93 -1.35
CA THR A 34 17.95 54.87 -0.94
C THR A 34 16.62 54.19 -0.55
N THR A 35 16.07 54.58 0.61
CA THR A 35 14.65 54.72 1.02
C THR A 35 13.54 53.76 0.49
N ARG A 36 12.56 53.28 1.28
CA ARG A 36 11.68 54.01 2.24
C ARG A 36 11.17 53.14 3.41
N ARG A 37 10.63 53.82 4.43
CA ARG A 37 9.96 53.31 5.64
C ARG A 37 8.56 52.76 5.38
N ALA A 38 8.12 51.81 6.22
CA ALA A 38 6.82 51.85 6.91
C ALA A 38 6.95 51.11 8.27
N SER A 39 6.19 51.51 9.29
CA SER A 39 6.43 51.13 10.69
C SER A 39 5.20 51.28 11.61
N SER A 40 4.90 50.26 12.41
CA SER A 40 3.91 50.24 13.53
C SER A 40 3.95 48.82 14.16
N GLN A 41 4.14 48.51 15.46
CA GLN A 41 3.84 49.18 16.75
C GLN A 41 2.41 49.77 16.82
N ALA A 42 1.51 49.51 17.77
CA ALA A 42 1.43 48.58 18.93
C ALA A 42 -0.09 48.53 19.35
N ALA A 43 -0.61 48.04 20.50
CA ALA A 43 -0.03 47.54 21.75
C ALA A 43 -1.02 46.63 22.54
N VAL A 44 -0.46 45.76 23.40
CA VAL A 44 -0.87 45.44 24.79
C VAL A 44 -2.30 45.79 25.26
N VAL A 45 -3.04 44.77 25.73
CA VAL A 45 -4.01 44.88 26.85
C VAL A 45 -3.75 43.73 27.82
N ALA A 46 -3.74 44.02 29.13
CA ALA A 46 -3.51 43.03 30.18
C ALA A 46 -4.80 42.69 30.94
N GLY A 47 -5.01 41.41 31.24
CA GLY A 47 -6.06 40.92 32.13
C GLY A 47 -5.51 39.81 33.02
N ARG A 48 -5.57 39.98 34.35
CA ARG A 48 -5.11 38.99 35.32
C ARG A 48 -6.25 38.05 35.71
N SER A 49 -5.99 36.74 35.70
CA SER A 49 -6.49 35.82 36.72
C SER A 49 -5.41 34.77 36.99
N ALA A 50 -5.37 34.20 38.19
CA ALA A 50 -4.29 33.32 38.64
C ALA A 50 -4.79 31.88 38.80
N LEU A 51 -3.90 30.89 38.59
CA LEU A 51 -3.58 29.81 39.53
C LEU A 51 -2.48 28.85 38.98
N THR A 52 -1.66 28.35 39.91
CA THR A 52 -0.90 27.08 39.88
C THR A 52 0.00 26.71 38.69
N GLY A 53 1.20 27.28 38.68
CA GLY A 53 2.49 26.56 38.68
C GLY A 53 2.68 25.26 37.87
N ALA A 54 3.32 25.38 36.70
CA ALA A 54 4.25 24.41 36.14
C ALA A 54 5.40 25.16 35.43
N THR A 55 6.65 24.88 35.77
CA THR A 55 7.83 25.55 35.19
C THR A 55 8.35 24.81 33.96
N ALA A 56 8.41 25.48 32.81
CA ALA A 56 9.11 24.98 31.63
C ALA A 56 10.65 24.98 31.85
N PRO A 57 11.39 23.98 31.35
CA PRO A 57 12.85 23.97 31.43
C PRO A 57 13.49 24.93 30.42
N ALA A 58 14.56 25.60 30.83
CA ALA A 58 15.30 26.53 29.98
C ALA A 58 16.14 25.79 28.92
N GLY A 59 16.13 26.30 27.68
CA GLY A 59 16.88 25.72 26.57
C GLY A 59 18.39 25.98 26.65
N THR A 60 19.19 24.93 26.41
CA THR A 60 20.65 25.00 26.35
C THR A 60 21.12 25.49 24.98
N LEU A 61 21.72 26.67 24.89
CA LEU A 61 22.33 27.18 23.66
C LEU A 61 23.75 26.64 23.47
N ALA A 62 23.97 25.88 22.39
CA ALA A 62 25.30 25.48 21.95
C ALA A 62 25.86 26.49 20.92
N THR A 63 27.05 27.03 21.16
CA THR A 63 27.78 27.87 20.20
C THR A 63 28.95 27.10 19.58
N CYS A 64 28.96 26.99 18.26
CA CYS A 64 29.95 26.21 17.50
C CYS A 64 31.01 27.13 16.87
N ASP A 65 32.26 27.06 17.34
CA ASP A 65 33.40 27.68 16.65
C ASP A 65 34.03 26.70 15.65
N ARG A 66 33.77 26.96 14.37
CA ARG A 66 34.21 26.11 13.25
C ARG A 66 35.72 26.13 12.98
N ARG A 67 36.53 26.95 13.69
CA ARG A 67 37.99 27.03 13.43
C ARG A 67 38.85 26.04 14.20
N LEU A 68 38.33 25.44 15.27
CA LEU A 68 39.11 24.58 16.18
C LEU A 68 38.62 23.12 16.29
N GLY A 69 37.54 22.75 15.59
CA GLY A 69 37.12 21.34 15.47
C GLY A 69 36.70 20.65 16.77
N THR A 70 36.48 21.39 17.86
CA THR A 70 36.13 20.84 19.17
C THR A 70 34.90 21.53 19.75
N CYS A 71 33.91 20.74 20.17
CA CYS A 71 32.74 21.25 20.88
C CYS A 71 32.99 21.22 22.40
N ARG A 72 32.74 22.33 23.10
CA ARG A 72 32.82 22.39 24.58
C ARG A 72 31.47 22.79 25.16
N LEU A 73 30.89 21.92 25.99
CA LEU A 73 29.78 22.24 26.87
C LEU A 73 30.34 22.80 28.19
N SER A 74 29.92 23.99 28.58
CA SER A 74 30.23 24.55 29.90
C SER A 74 29.31 23.93 30.96
N GLY A 75 29.88 23.12 31.86
CA GLY A 75 29.10 22.33 32.81
C GLY A 75 28.41 23.12 33.92
N GLY A 76 27.17 22.73 34.22
CA GLY A 76 26.50 22.99 35.50
C GLY A 76 26.18 21.65 36.15
N THR A 77 26.52 21.49 37.43
CA THR A 77 26.36 20.22 38.15
C THR A 77 24.91 19.98 38.58
N ALA A 78 24.19 19.12 37.85
CA ALA A 78 22.97 18.49 38.33
C ALA A 78 23.33 17.15 39.01
N ALA A 79 22.64 16.81 40.11
CA ALA A 79 22.92 15.60 40.87
C ALA A 79 22.58 14.34 40.05
N ALA A 80 23.44 13.31 40.11
CA ALA A 80 23.21 12.05 39.43
C ALA A 80 22.00 11.31 40.05
N PRO A 81 21.13 10.69 39.23
CA PRO A 81 20.17 9.71 39.75
C PRO A 81 20.92 8.50 40.32
N PRO A 82 20.33 7.75 41.27
CA PRO A 82 21.00 6.62 41.91
C PRO A 82 21.35 5.53 40.89
N ALA A 83 22.56 5.00 40.99
CA ALA A 83 23.03 3.89 40.17
C ALA A 83 22.34 2.58 40.56
N GLY A 84 21.14 2.35 40.01
CA GLY A 84 20.55 1.02 39.95
C GLY A 84 21.30 0.20 38.89
N ALA A 85 22.09 -0.79 39.34
CA ALA A 85 22.73 -1.74 38.44
C ALA A 85 21.65 -2.66 37.84
N PHE A 86 21.24 -2.37 36.60
CA PHE A 86 20.36 -3.25 35.85
C PHE A 86 21.20 -4.38 35.23
N GLU A 87 21.45 -5.43 36.02
CA GLU A 87 22.05 -6.65 35.49
C GLU A 87 21.12 -7.28 34.45
N TRP A 88 21.68 -7.56 33.27
CA TRP A 88 20.98 -8.28 32.21
C TRP A 88 20.87 -9.76 32.60
N GLN A 89 19.90 -10.09 33.47
CA GLN A 89 19.54 -11.48 33.74
C GLN A 89 19.00 -12.09 32.44
N ARG A 90 19.84 -12.89 31.78
CA ARG A 90 19.45 -13.70 30.64
C ARG A 90 18.44 -14.74 31.12
N GLY A 91 17.15 -14.46 30.95
CA GLY A 91 16.15 -15.51 30.83
C GLY A 91 16.60 -16.49 29.75
N ALA A 92 16.55 -17.79 30.04
CA ALA A 92 16.85 -18.79 29.03
C ALA A 92 15.83 -18.64 27.89
N PRO A 93 16.25 -18.64 26.61
CA PRO A 93 15.29 -18.63 25.51
C PRO A 93 14.39 -19.85 25.66
N ALA A 94 13.07 -19.66 25.51
CA ALA A 94 12.11 -20.75 25.50
C ALA A 94 12.58 -21.81 24.50
N ARG A 95 12.75 -23.06 24.97
CA ARG A 95 13.25 -24.16 24.14
C ARG A 95 12.25 -24.45 23.02
N MET A 96 12.51 -23.88 21.84
CA MET A 96 11.97 -24.39 20.59
C MET A 96 12.36 -25.88 20.46
N GLN A 97 11.57 -26.66 19.73
CA GLN A 97 11.91 -28.06 19.50
C GLN A 97 13.27 -28.16 18.80
N GLU A 98 14.18 -28.94 19.40
CA GLU A 98 15.48 -29.29 18.81
C GLU A 98 15.24 -30.30 17.67
N VAL A 99 14.73 -29.80 16.54
CA VAL A 99 14.71 -30.52 15.26
C VAL A 99 16.11 -30.43 14.66
N ALA A 100 16.77 -31.59 14.49
CA ALA A 100 18.09 -31.68 13.88
C ALA A 100 18.14 -30.93 12.53
N CYS A 101 19.20 -30.19 12.28
CA CYS A 101 19.32 -29.42 11.05
C CYS A 101 19.52 -30.39 9.88
N PRO A 102 18.90 -30.20 8.70
CA PRO A 102 19.16 -31.02 7.53
C PRO A 102 20.63 -30.97 7.05
N THR A 103 21.45 -30.06 7.59
CA THR A 103 22.90 -29.97 7.37
C THR A 103 23.74 -30.71 8.40
N ASP A 104 23.15 -31.48 9.32
CA ASP A 104 23.88 -32.30 10.31
C ASP A 104 24.58 -33.53 9.69
N VAL A 105 24.54 -33.67 8.37
CA VAL A 105 25.56 -34.42 7.63
C VAL A 105 26.83 -33.55 7.60
N GLU A 106 27.87 -33.95 8.34
CA GLU A 106 29.20 -33.35 8.25
C GLU A 106 29.76 -33.53 6.82
N ALA A 107 29.39 -32.62 5.91
CA ALA A 107 29.96 -32.56 4.58
C ALA A 107 31.42 -32.15 4.71
N ASP A 108 32.33 -32.96 4.16
CA ASP A 108 33.74 -32.58 4.10
C ASP A 108 33.86 -31.24 3.35
N PRO A 109 34.53 -30.20 3.90
CA PRO A 109 34.71 -28.93 3.21
C PRO A 109 35.41 -29.06 1.85
N GLU A 110 36.08 -30.19 1.58
CA GLU A 110 36.62 -30.53 0.26
C GLU A 110 35.53 -30.93 -0.75
N ASP A 111 34.49 -31.65 -0.32
CA ASP A 111 33.35 -32.09 -1.13
C ASP A 111 32.34 -30.94 -1.43
N MET A 112 32.41 -29.84 -0.68
CA MET A 112 31.64 -28.63 -1.00
C MET A 112 32.00 -28.11 -2.40
N SER A 113 30.98 -27.90 -3.24
CA SER A 113 31.11 -27.23 -4.55
C SER A 113 31.82 -25.87 -4.43
N THR A 114 32.60 -25.49 -5.45
CA THR A 114 33.20 -24.15 -5.56
C THR A 114 32.21 -23.10 -6.07
N GLN A 115 31.03 -23.51 -6.54
CA GLN A 115 29.94 -22.65 -6.94
C GLN A 115 28.71 -22.90 -6.05
N TYR A 116 28.17 -21.82 -5.48
CA TYR A 116 26.90 -21.84 -4.75
C TYR A 116 25.73 -22.16 -5.70
N SER A 117 24.86 -23.07 -5.26
CA SER A 117 23.67 -23.53 -5.99
C SER A 117 22.43 -23.25 -5.14
N PRO A 118 21.71 -22.13 -5.38
CA PRO A 118 20.54 -21.76 -4.57
C PRO A 118 19.47 -22.85 -4.53
N THR A 119 19.23 -23.50 -5.68
CA THR A 119 18.22 -24.55 -5.88
C THR A 119 18.48 -25.83 -5.07
N GLU A 120 19.71 -26.08 -4.62
CA GLU A 120 20.08 -27.22 -3.75
C GLU A 120 19.96 -26.89 -2.25
N VAL A 121 19.85 -25.60 -1.90
CA VAL A 121 19.98 -25.09 -0.53
C VAL A 121 18.68 -24.48 -0.03
N GLU A 122 18.14 -23.49 -0.74
CA GLU A 122 17.06 -22.60 -0.26
C GLU A 122 15.80 -23.37 0.16
N GLN A 123 15.22 -24.17 -0.74
CA GLN A 123 13.95 -24.86 -0.48
C GLN A 123 14.05 -25.88 0.68
N ARG A 124 15.20 -26.56 0.81
CA ARG A 124 15.42 -27.56 1.86
C ARG A 124 15.56 -26.91 3.24
N LEU A 125 16.26 -25.78 3.34
CA LEU A 125 16.36 -25.01 4.58
C LEU A 125 15.01 -24.39 4.94
N TYR A 126 14.28 -23.87 3.96
CA TYR A 126 12.96 -23.28 4.17
C TYR A 126 11.96 -24.27 4.77
N ASN A 127 11.85 -25.47 4.17
CA ASN A 127 10.99 -26.53 4.68
C ASN A 127 11.32 -26.87 6.15
N TRP A 128 12.61 -26.98 6.49
CA TRP A 128 13.02 -27.25 7.87
C TRP A 128 12.64 -26.13 8.85
N TRP A 129 12.75 -24.85 8.46
CA TRP A 129 12.32 -23.74 9.31
C TRP A 129 10.80 -23.75 9.56
N GLU A 130 10.01 -24.07 8.52
CA GLU A 130 8.55 -24.18 8.62
C GLU A 130 8.15 -25.38 9.48
N ASP A 131 8.71 -26.57 9.21
CA ASP A 131 8.47 -27.81 9.96
C ASP A 131 8.88 -27.69 11.44
N SER A 132 9.96 -26.94 11.73
CA SER A 132 10.42 -26.67 13.11
C SER A 132 9.61 -25.60 13.84
N GLY A 133 8.67 -24.94 13.14
CA GLY A 133 7.79 -23.92 13.72
C GLY A 133 8.49 -22.60 14.09
N TYR A 134 9.70 -22.33 13.58
CA TYR A 134 10.52 -21.16 13.95
C TYR A 134 9.90 -19.80 13.61
N PHE A 135 8.85 -19.78 12.79
CA PHE A 135 8.16 -18.56 12.38
C PHE A 135 7.12 -18.08 13.40
N LYS A 136 6.66 -18.96 14.30
CA LYS A 136 5.61 -18.67 15.28
C LYS A 136 6.09 -17.71 16.38
N PRO A 137 5.22 -16.85 16.93
CA PRO A 137 5.55 -16.06 18.12
C PRO A 137 5.80 -16.98 19.32
N THR A 138 6.90 -16.76 20.03
CA THR A 138 7.27 -17.54 21.22
C THR A 138 6.63 -16.98 22.50
N GLY A 139 6.31 -17.88 23.44
CA GLY A 139 5.97 -17.54 24.83
C GLY A 139 4.56 -16.96 25.04
N HIS A 140 4.23 -16.70 26.31
CA HIS A 140 3.04 -15.97 26.78
C HIS A 140 3.26 -15.55 28.25
N GLU A 141 4.40 -14.93 28.57
CA GLU A 141 4.77 -14.57 29.95
C GLU A 141 4.46 -13.10 30.30
N GLU A 142 4.15 -12.82 31.57
CA GLU A 142 3.69 -11.51 32.05
C GLU A 142 4.72 -10.38 31.88
N ASP A 143 6.01 -10.73 31.71
CA ASP A 143 7.14 -9.81 31.47
C ASP A 143 7.55 -9.72 29.98
N GLU A 144 6.77 -10.26 29.03
CA GLU A 144 7.11 -10.19 27.60
C GLU A 144 7.15 -8.75 27.07
N LYS A 145 8.21 -8.43 26.32
CA LYS A 145 8.20 -7.27 25.40
C LYS A 145 7.00 -7.43 24.46
N GLN A 146 6.10 -6.44 24.44
CA GLN A 146 4.92 -6.38 23.56
C GLN A 146 5.23 -6.95 22.18
N CYS A 147 4.41 -7.89 21.70
CA CYS A 147 4.65 -8.60 20.45
C CYS A 147 4.91 -7.60 19.29
N PHE A 148 5.83 -7.93 18.39
CA PHE A 148 6.00 -7.19 17.14
C PHE A 148 5.06 -7.79 16.10
N ILE A 149 4.05 -7.01 15.69
CA ILE A 149 3.03 -7.48 14.75
C ILE A 149 3.14 -6.74 13.42
N ILE A 150 3.18 -7.51 12.34
CA ILE A 150 2.96 -7.04 10.96
C ILE A 150 1.78 -7.83 10.36
N PRO A 151 0.67 -7.18 9.97
CA PRO A 151 -0.37 -7.80 9.17
C PRO A 151 0.00 -7.68 7.69
N MET A 152 0.31 -8.82 7.05
CA MET A 152 0.68 -8.87 5.63
C MET A 152 -0.42 -8.26 4.75
N PRO A 153 -0.10 -7.41 3.75
CA PRO A 153 -1.02 -7.03 2.68
C PRO A 153 -1.53 -8.29 1.95
N PRO A 154 -2.80 -8.68 2.11
CA PRO A 154 -3.28 -9.97 1.61
C PRO A 154 -3.28 -9.97 0.07
N PRO A 155 -2.47 -10.80 -0.61
CA PRO A 155 -2.42 -10.77 -2.06
C PRO A 155 -3.74 -11.25 -2.67
N ASN A 156 -4.19 -10.54 -3.69
CA ASN A 156 -5.42 -10.85 -4.44
C ASN A 156 -5.30 -12.21 -5.15
N VAL A 157 -6.30 -13.10 -5.03
CA VAL A 157 -6.38 -14.44 -5.66
C VAL A 157 -6.59 -14.43 -7.20
N THR A 158 -5.81 -13.58 -7.87
CA THR A 158 -5.94 -13.17 -9.28
C THR A 158 -4.83 -13.72 -10.18
N GLY A 159 -4.08 -14.72 -9.68
CA GLY A 159 -3.00 -15.41 -10.38
C GLY A 159 -1.63 -15.17 -9.76
N ARG A 160 -0.58 -15.22 -10.59
CA ARG A 160 0.83 -15.16 -10.14
C ARG A 160 1.22 -13.81 -9.55
N LEU A 161 2.07 -13.86 -8.52
CA LEU A 161 2.82 -12.73 -7.98
C LEU A 161 3.74 -12.09 -9.03
N HIS A 162 4.16 -10.86 -8.74
CA HIS A 162 5.11 -10.08 -9.54
C HIS A 162 6.16 -9.43 -8.62
N MET A 163 7.21 -8.82 -9.19
CA MET A 163 8.29 -8.12 -8.47
C MET A 163 7.83 -7.19 -7.32
N GLY A 164 6.74 -6.42 -7.49
CA GLY A 164 6.17 -5.63 -6.39
C GLY A 164 5.76 -6.45 -5.14
N HIS A 165 5.28 -7.68 -5.32
CA HIS A 165 4.99 -8.59 -4.21
C HIS A 165 6.30 -9.08 -3.54
N ALA A 166 7.34 -9.34 -4.34
CA ALA A 166 8.66 -9.68 -3.78
C ALA A 166 9.28 -8.53 -2.96
N MET A 167 8.94 -7.28 -3.25
CA MET A 167 9.38 -6.12 -2.45
C MET A 167 8.80 -6.15 -1.04
N PHE A 168 7.46 -6.20 -0.87
CA PHE A 168 6.86 -6.23 0.46
C PHE A 168 7.32 -7.47 1.25
N VAL A 169 7.35 -8.65 0.61
CA VAL A 169 7.83 -9.89 1.24
C VAL A 169 9.27 -9.74 1.74
N THR A 170 10.13 -9.03 1.01
CA THR A 170 11.50 -8.74 1.45
C THR A 170 11.52 -7.80 2.65
N LEU A 171 10.74 -6.71 2.61
CA LEU A 171 10.75 -5.67 3.65
C LEU A 171 10.13 -6.15 4.96
N GLU A 172 8.96 -6.77 4.90
CA GLU A 172 8.29 -7.35 6.07
C GLU A 172 9.13 -8.45 6.72
N ASP A 173 9.77 -9.32 5.93
CA ASP A 173 10.60 -10.39 6.45
C ASP A 173 11.91 -9.88 7.06
N ILE A 174 12.51 -8.80 6.53
CA ILE A 174 13.64 -8.12 7.18
C ILE A 174 13.22 -7.62 8.57
N MET A 175 12.07 -6.94 8.67
CA MET A 175 11.54 -6.45 9.95
C MET A 175 11.27 -7.62 10.92
N ALA A 176 10.60 -8.67 10.45
CA ALA A 176 10.24 -9.82 11.26
C ALA A 176 11.47 -10.60 11.76
N ARG A 177 12.44 -10.89 10.88
CA ARG A 177 13.70 -11.56 11.25
C ARG A 177 14.50 -10.71 12.23
N PHE A 178 14.64 -9.40 12.00
CA PHE A 178 15.35 -8.50 12.90
C PHE A 178 14.75 -8.50 14.32
N GLN A 179 13.43 -8.36 14.46
CA GLN A 179 12.78 -8.32 15.78
C GLN A 179 12.82 -9.68 16.48
N ARG A 180 12.61 -10.79 15.75
CA ARG A 180 12.76 -12.16 16.27
C ARG A 180 14.20 -12.42 16.77
N MET A 181 15.21 -11.96 16.03
CA MET A 181 16.64 -12.07 16.43
C MET A 181 17.00 -11.22 17.66
N ARG A 182 16.23 -10.19 17.98
CA ARG A 182 16.36 -9.40 19.22
C ARG A 182 15.62 -10.00 20.42
N GLY A 183 15.06 -11.21 20.25
CA GLY A 183 14.27 -11.90 21.27
C GLY A 183 12.93 -11.23 21.56
N ARG A 184 12.36 -10.49 20.60
CA ARG A 184 11.00 -9.96 20.70
C ARG A 184 10.03 -10.97 20.06
N PRO A 185 8.99 -11.45 20.78
CA PRO A 185 7.94 -12.25 20.18
C PRO A 185 7.41 -11.55 18.93
N THR A 186 7.34 -12.25 17.81
CA THR A 186 7.07 -11.63 16.50
C THR A 186 5.99 -12.41 15.77
N LEU A 187 4.91 -11.74 15.38
CA LEU A 187 3.86 -12.24 14.51
C LEU A 187 3.90 -11.47 13.18
N TRP A 188 4.32 -12.13 12.11
CA TRP A 188 4.00 -11.70 10.76
C TRP A 188 2.87 -12.58 10.25
N LEU A 189 1.71 -11.97 10.04
CA LEU A 189 0.43 -12.66 9.86
C LEU A 189 0.09 -12.75 8.36
N PRO A 190 0.14 -13.95 7.74
CA PRO A 190 -0.11 -14.11 6.31
C PRO A 190 -1.60 -14.24 6.00
N GLY A 191 -1.96 -13.95 4.76
CA GLY A 191 -3.29 -14.27 4.23
C GLY A 191 -3.48 -13.84 2.79
N THR A 192 -4.68 -14.08 2.25
CA THR A 192 -5.04 -13.76 0.86
C THR A 192 -6.40 -13.08 0.76
N ASP A 193 -6.57 -12.22 -0.25
CA ASP A 193 -7.81 -11.49 -0.50
C ASP A 193 -8.58 -12.13 -1.67
N HIS A 194 -9.88 -12.38 -1.45
CA HIS A 194 -10.83 -12.81 -2.46
C HIS A 194 -10.93 -11.89 -3.69
N ALA A 195 -10.53 -10.62 -3.56
CA ALA A 195 -10.38 -9.63 -4.62
C ALA A 195 -11.64 -9.35 -5.46
N GLY A 196 -12.83 -9.70 -4.96
CA GLY A 196 -14.16 -9.40 -5.51
C GLY A 196 -14.21 -9.33 -7.04
N ILE A 197 -14.27 -8.10 -7.56
CA ILE A 197 -14.38 -7.76 -8.98
C ILE A 197 -13.28 -8.39 -9.84
N ALA A 198 -12.04 -8.42 -9.37
CA ALA A 198 -10.89 -8.87 -10.15
C ALA A 198 -10.87 -10.39 -10.33
N THR A 199 -11.20 -11.14 -9.26
CA THR A 199 -11.34 -12.61 -9.34
C THR A 199 -12.53 -13.00 -10.21
N GLN A 200 -13.68 -12.34 -9.99
CA GLN A 200 -14.88 -12.57 -10.80
C GLN A 200 -14.61 -12.30 -12.30
N MET A 201 -13.95 -11.20 -12.66
CA MET A 201 -13.56 -10.91 -14.06
C MET A 201 -12.66 -11.99 -14.69
N LEU A 202 -11.73 -12.56 -13.92
CA LEU A 202 -10.83 -13.61 -14.41
C LEU A 202 -11.56 -14.92 -14.68
N VAL A 203 -12.43 -15.34 -13.75
CA VAL A 203 -13.27 -16.54 -13.90
C VAL A 203 -14.26 -16.36 -15.05
N GLU A 204 -14.91 -15.20 -15.17
CA GLU A 204 -15.78 -14.89 -16.32
C GLU A 204 -15.03 -14.90 -17.66
N ARG A 205 -13.76 -14.52 -17.70
CA ARG A 205 -12.95 -14.58 -18.93
C ARG A 205 -12.56 -16.01 -19.27
N ASP A 206 -12.22 -16.83 -18.28
CA ASP A 206 -11.95 -18.26 -18.45
C ASP A 206 -13.21 -19.01 -18.95
N LEU A 207 -14.36 -18.80 -18.31
CA LEU A 207 -15.64 -19.38 -18.74
C LEU A 207 -16.03 -18.97 -20.16
N ARG A 208 -15.86 -17.69 -20.53
CA ARG A 208 -16.09 -17.22 -21.91
C ARG A 208 -15.13 -17.85 -22.91
N SER A 209 -13.87 -18.13 -22.53
CA SER A 209 -12.93 -18.87 -23.39
C SER A 209 -13.39 -20.32 -23.66
N LYS A 210 -14.22 -20.87 -22.78
CA LYS A 210 -14.89 -22.19 -22.90
C LYS A 210 -16.29 -22.10 -23.53
N GLY A 211 -16.72 -20.90 -23.96
CA GLY A 211 -18.03 -20.65 -24.57
C GLY A 211 -19.21 -20.60 -23.58
N ILE A 212 -18.96 -20.36 -22.29
CA ILE A 212 -19.98 -20.33 -21.24
C ILE A 212 -20.10 -18.91 -20.68
N GLU A 213 -21.30 -18.33 -20.71
CA GLU A 213 -21.58 -17.03 -20.10
C GLU A 213 -22.05 -17.15 -18.65
N ARG A 214 -21.65 -16.20 -17.80
CA ARG A 214 -22.00 -16.17 -16.36
C ARG A 214 -23.51 -16.32 -16.11
N LYS A 215 -24.32 -15.67 -16.95
CA LYS A 215 -25.79 -15.65 -16.82
C LYS A 215 -26.40 -17.04 -17.02
N ASP A 216 -25.75 -17.91 -17.79
CA ASP A 216 -26.28 -19.24 -18.15
C ASP A 216 -26.03 -20.28 -17.04
N LEU A 217 -25.01 -20.08 -16.19
CA LEU A 217 -24.76 -20.93 -15.01
C LEU A 217 -25.73 -20.65 -13.85
N GLY A 218 -26.17 -19.39 -13.70
CA GLY A 218 -26.78 -18.92 -12.46
C GLY A 218 -25.76 -18.70 -11.32
N ARG A 219 -26.20 -18.08 -10.23
CA ARG A 219 -25.31 -17.56 -9.17
C ARG A 219 -24.57 -18.66 -8.41
N GLU A 220 -25.26 -19.71 -8.02
CA GLU A 220 -24.72 -20.77 -7.15
C GLU A 220 -23.57 -21.51 -7.85
N ALA A 221 -23.84 -22.08 -9.04
CA ALA A 221 -22.83 -22.76 -9.84
C ALA A 221 -21.68 -21.83 -10.27
N PHE A 222 -21.92 -20.53 -10.49
CA PHE A 222 -20.83 -19.57 -10.72
C PHE A 222 -19.94 -19.40 -9.49
N VAL A 223 -20.52 -19.24 -8.29
CA VAL A 223 -19.76 -19.10 -7.04
C VAL A 223 -18.94 -20.36 -6.74
N GLU A 224 -19.47 -21.56 -7.03
CA GLU A 224 -18.71 -22.81 -6.99
C GLU A 224 -17.48 -22.77 -7.92
N LYS A 225 -17.63 -22.27 -9.15
CA LYS A 225 -16.48 -22.10 -10.08
C LYS A 225 -15.45 -21.08 -9.60
N VAL A 226 -15.85 -20.06 -8.84
CA VAL A 226 -14.89 -19.13 -8.23
C VAL A 226 -14.14 -19.78 -7.04
N TRP A 227 -14.80 -20.67 -6.28
CA TRP A 227 -14.11 -21.48 -5.26
C TRP A 227 -13.14 -22.49 -5.88
N GLU A 228 -13.52 -23.22 -6.93
CA GLU A 228 -12.60 -24.10 -7.68
C GLU A 228 -11.35 -23.33 -8.15
N TRP A 229 -11.54 -22.13 -8.71
CA TRP A 229 -10.44 -21.24 -9.09
C TRP A 229 -9.58 -20.81 -7.88
N LYS A 230 -10.20 -20.48 -6.73
CA LYS A 230 -9.46 -20.14 -5.50
C LYS A 230 -8.63 -21.32 -4.99
N GLU A 231 -9.11 -22.55 -5.12
CA GLU A 231 -8.36 -23.75 -4.74
C GLU A 231 -7.17 -24.02 -5.68
N GLU A 232 -7.37 -23.91 -6.99
CA GLU A 232 -6.31 -24.08 -8.00
C GLU A 232 -5.21 -23.01 -7.90
N TYR A 233 -5.61 -21.72 -7.80
CA TYR A 233 -4.68 -20.59 -7.88
C TYR A 233 -4.27 -20.01 -6.51
N GLY A 234 -5.03 -20.23 -5.44
CA GLY A 234 -4.72 -19.71 -4.10
C GLY A 234 -3.47 -20.35 -3.49
N GLY A 235 -3.35 -21.68 -3.59
CA GLY A 235 -2.14 -22.39 -3.16
C GLY A 235 -0.89 -22.01 -3.95
N TYR A 236 -1.07 -21.49 -5.18
CA TYR A 236 0.05 -20.97 -5.96
C TYR A 236 0.66 -19.73 -5.30
N ILE A 237 -0.16 -18.74 -4.93
CA ILE A 237 0.30 -17.50 -4.27
C ILE A 237 1.12 -17.80 -3.02
N THR A 238 0.60 -18.64 -2.13
CA THR A 238 1.28 -18.96 -0.86
C THR A 238 2.56 -19.75 -1.10
N SER A 239 2.61 -20.60 -2.14
CA SER A 239 3.86 -21.27 -2.57
C SER A 239 4.92 -20.27 -3.06
N GLN A 240 4.51 -19.20 -3.76
CA GLN A 240 5.44 -18.15 -4.23
C GLN A 240 6.00 -17.32 -3.07
N VAL A 241 5.18 -16.98 -2.07
CA VAL A 241 5.62 -16.26 -0.86
C VAL A 241 6.57 -17.14 -0.02
N ARG A 242 6.29 -18.44 0.13
CA ARG A 242 7.23 -19.41 0.73
C ARG A 242 8.56 -19.45 -0.02
N ARG A 243 8.53 -19.52 -1.37
CA ARG A 243 9.74 -19.52 -2.21
C ARG A 243 10.57 -18.24 -2.11
N LEU A 244 9.98 -17.12 -1.71
CA LEU A 244 10.69 -15.86 -1.42
C LEU A 244 11.30 -15.83 0.00
N GLY A 245 11.24 -16.94 0.74
CA GLY A 245 11.86 -17.08 2.06
C GLY A 245 11.07 -16.45 3.21
N ALA A 246 9.78 -16.18 3.04
CA ALA A 246 8.95 -15.50 4.05
C ALA A 246 8.86 -16.26 5.37
N SER A 247 9.27 -15.66 6.49
CA SER A 247 9.19 -16.23 7.85
C SER A 247 7.90 -15.85 8.61
N CYS A 248 6.76 -15.84 7.91
CA CYS A 248 5.43 -15.58 8.49
C CYS A 248 4.81 -16.81 9.16
N ASP A 249 3.85 -16.61 10.07
CA ASP A 249 3.17 -17.71 10.75
C ASP A 249 2.06 -18.32 9.88
N TRP A 250 2.45 -19.26 9.01
CA TRP A 250 1.53 -20.01 8.16
C TRP A 250 0.44 -20.79 8.91
N SER A 251 0.60 -21.07 10.21
CA SER A 251 -0.46 -21.69 11.00
C SER A 251 -1.61 -20.73 11.35
N ARG A 252 -1.41 -19.43 11.08
CA ARG A 252 -2.38 -18.34 11.23
C ARG A 252 -2.77 -17.74 9.88
N GLU A 253 -2.60 -18.45 8.76
CA GLU A 253 -3.06 -17.98 7.45
C GLU A 253 -4.56 -17.65 7.47
N ARG A 254 -4.94 -16.53 6.84
CA ARG A 254 -6.31 -16.03 6.76
C ARG A 254 -6.77 -15.84 5.31
N PHE A 255 -8.07 -15.95 5.08
CA PHE A 255 -8.69 -15.67 3.78
C PHE A 255 -9.94 -14.82 4.00
N THR A 256 -10.09 -13.72 3.26
CA THR A 256 -11.15 -12.74 3.53
C THR A 256 -12.57 -13.31 3.51
N LEU A 257 -12.86 -14.37 2.74
CA LEU A 257 -14.18 -15.04 2.73
C LEU A 257 -14.26 -16.30 3.63
N GLU A 258 -13.30 -16.54 4.52
CA GLU A 258 -13.43 -17.63 5.50
C GLU A 258 -14.52 -17.31 6.56
N PRO A 259 -15.08 -18.32 7.27
CA PRO A 259 -16.23 -18.11 8.15
C PRO A 259 -16.03 -17.03 9.22
N ALA A 260 -14.85 -16.97 9.86
CA ALA A 260 -14.54 -15.97 10.90
C ALA A 260 -14.44 -14.54 10.33
N MET A 261 -13.92 -14.38 9.12
CA MET A 261 -13.86 -13.08 8.43
C MET A 261 -15.24 -12.66 7.93
N CYS A 262 -16.08 -13.60 7.48
CA CYS A 262 -17.49 -13.33 7.14
C CYS A 262 -18.30 -12.86 8.36
N GLU A 263 -18.11 -13.48 9.52
CA GLU A 263 -18.71 -13.04 10.79
C GLU A 263 -18.26 -11.62 11.16
N ALA A 264 -16.96 -11.31 11.05
CA ALA A 264 -16.43 -9.97 11.31
C ALA A 264 -17.01 -8.91 10.35
N VAL A 265 -17.15 -9.23 9.07
CA VAL A 265 -17.78 -8.32 8.08
C VAL A 265 -19.26 -8.09 8.41
N ASN A 266 -20.00 -9.12 8.81
CA ASN A 266 -21.39 -8.98 9.22
C ASN A 266 -21.53 -8.13 10.50
N GLU A 267 -20.66 -8.35 11.49
CA GLU A 267 -20.64 -7.56 12.73
C GLU A 267 -20.34 -6.09 12.44
N ALA A 268 -19.31 -5.81 11.64
CA ALA A 268 -18.95 -4.44 11.25
C ALA A 268 -20.12 -3.73 10.55
N PHE A 269 -20.80 -4.42 9.61
CA PHE A 269 -21.96 -3.86 8.93
C PHE A 269 -23.11 -3.55 9.92
N VAL A 270 -23.46 -4.50 10.79
CA VAL A 270 -24.54 -4.35 11.78
C VAL A 270 -24.24 -3.23 12.77
N GLN A 271 -23.02 -3.13 13.29
CA GLN A 271 -22.63 -2.05 14.21
C GLN A 271 -22.65 -0.67 13.54
N LEU A 272 -22.06 -0.54 12.35
CA LEU A 272 -22.03 0.74 11.64
C LEU A 272 -23.42 1.18 11.17
N HIS A 273 -24.30 0.23 10.81
CA HIS A 273 -25.71 0.51 10.53
C HIS A 273 -26.45 0.97 11.80
N ALA A 274 -26.26 0.30 12.94
CA ALA A 274 -26.86 0.70 14.22
C ALA A 274 -26.40 2.10 14.69
N LYS A 275 -25.15 2.49 14.39
CA LYS A 275 -24.61 3.85 14.60
C LYS A 275 -25.12 4.89 13.59
N GLY A 276 -25.92 4.50 12.58
CA GLY A 276 -26.39 5.38 11.51
C GLY A 276 -25.29 5.82 10.53
N LEU A 277 -24.14 5.15 10.55
CA LEU A 277 -23.00 5.36 9.65
C LEU A 277 -23.16 4.58 8.35
N ILE A 278 -23.80 3.41 8.35
CA ILE A 278 -24.25 2.75 7.11
C ILE A 278 -25.71 3.12 6.83
N TYR A 279 -25.99 3.52 5.59
CA TYR A 279 -27.33 3.84 5.12
C TYR A 279 -27.53 3.40 3.67
N ARG A 280 -28.79 3.30 3.24
CA ARG A 280 -29.16 3.04 1.84
C ARG A 280 -29.76 4.31 1.24
N GLY A 281 -29.34 4.68 0.04
CA GLY A 281 -29.79 5.90 -0.61
C GLY A 281 -29.62 5.88 -2.13
N GLU A 282 -30.33 6.78 -2.82
CA GLU A 282 -30.12 7.05 -4.24
C GLU A 282 -29.03 8.10 -4.40
N TYR A 283 -27.96 7.76 -5.11
CA TYR A 283 -26.85 8.66 -5.38
C TYR A 283 -26.33 8.46 -6.79
N MET A 284 -25.57 9.44 -7.29
CA MET A 284 -24.84 9.29 -8.54
C MET A 284 -23.63 8.36 -8.30
N VAL A 285 -23.58 7.23 -8.99
CA VAL A 285 -22.44 6.30 -8.90
C VAL A 285 -21.72 6.17 -10.23
N ASN A 286 -20.41 5.96 -10.15
CA ASN A 286 -19.62 5.50 -11.28
C ASN A 286 -20.06 4.08 -11.63
N TRP A 287 -20.70 3.89 -12.77
CA TRP A 287 -21.16 2.59 -13.25
C TRP A 287 -20.23 2.06 -14.34
N SER A 288 -19.94 0.75 -14.30
CA SER A 288 -19.13 0.03 -15.29
C SER A 288 -20.06 -0.85 -16.15
N PRO A 289 -20.49 -0.41 -17.35
CA PRO A 289 -21.49 -1.13 -18.15
C PRO A 289 -21.12 -2.58 -18.48
N SER A 290 -19.86 -2.85 -18.83
CA SER A 290 -19.40 -4.22 -19.18
C SER A 290 -19.33 -5.17 -17.99
N LEU A 291 -19.05 -4.65 -16.79
CA LEU A 291 -18.98 -5.43 -15.55
C LEU A 291 -20.36 -5.53 -14.86
N GLY A 292 -21.25 -4.57 -15.14
CA GLY A 292 -22.61 -4.51 -14.61
C GLY A 292 -22.66 -4.16 -13.12
N THR A 293 -21.74 -3.33 -12.63
CA THR A 293 -21.63 -2.93 -11.22
C THR A 293 -21.23 -1.45 -11.07
N ALA A 294 -21.61 -0.86 -9.94
CA ALA A 294 -20.97 0.36 -9.44
C ALA A 294 -19.48 0.11 -9.13
N VAL A 295 -18.66 1.15 -9.23
CA VAL A 295 -17.23 1.20 -8.85
C VAL A 295 -16.96 2.46 -8.00
N SER A 296 -15.92 2.42 -7.18
CA SER A 296 -15.49 3.58 -6.37
C SER A 296 -14.83 4.66 -7.23
N ASP A 297 -14.86 5.93 -6.80
CA ASP A 297 -14.10 7.03 -7.43
C ASP A 297 -12.60 6.72 -7.61
N LEU A 298 -12.03 5.95 -6.67
CA LEU A 298 -10.64 5.53 -6.73
C LEU A 298 -10.37 4.46 -7.80
N GLU A 299 -11.40 3.72 -8.25
CA GLU A 299 -11.30 2.67 -9.29
C GLU A 299 -11.46 3.23 -10.72
N VAL A 300 -11.42 4.57 -10.86
CA VAL A 300 -11.59 5.31 -12.12
C VAL A 300 -10.28 5.99 -12.53
N ASP A 301 -9.68 5.50 -13.62
CA ASP A 301 -8.56 6.15 -14.29
C ASP A 301 -9.07 7.27 -15.21
N TYR A 302 -8.52 8.47 -15.08
CA TYR A 302 -8.83 9.59 -15.99
C TYR A 302 -7.78 9.71 -17.09
N VAL A 303 -8.19 9.53 -18.34
CA VAL A 303 -7.33 9.53 -19.53
C VAL A 303 -7.64 10.74 -20.42
N ASP A 304 -6.61 11.46 -20.85
CA ASP A 304 -6.76 12.56 -21.80
C ASP A 304 -6.86 11.99 -23.24
N GLU A 305 -7.97 12.28 -23.91
CA GLU A 305 -8.30 11.78 -25.25
C GLU A 305 -8.79 12.90 -26.17
N GLU A 306 -8.54 12.80 -27.47
CA GLU A 306 -9.14 13.71 -28.45
C GLU A 306 -10.61 13.33 -28.69
N GLY A 307 -11.51 14.20 -28.23
CA GLY A 307 -12.95 14.09 -28.42
C GLY A 307 -13.48 15.24 -29.27
N LYS A 308 -14.80 15.46 -29.21
CA LYS A 308 -15.50 16.53 -29.93
C LYS A 308 -16.41 17.33 -29.00
N LEU A 309 -16.48 18.64 -29.24
CA LEU A 309 -17.41 19.55 -28.60
C LEU A 309 -18.48 19.97 -29.63
N TYR A 310 -19.73 19.67 -29.31
CA TYR A 310 -20.89 19.80 -30.17
C TYR A 310 -21.70 21.02 -29.77
N TYR A 311 -21.95 21.94 -30.70
CA TYR A 311 -22.69 23.18 -30.48
C TYR A 311 -24.06 23.10 -31.14
N PHE A 312 -25.12 23.33 -30.37
CA PHE A 312 -26.50 23.17 -30.81
C PHE A 312 -27.45 24.18 -30.14
N LYS A 313 -28.72 24.17 -30.55
CA LYS A 313 -29.73 25.15 -30.15
C LYS A 313 -30.81 24.53 -29.26
N TYR A 314 -31.13 25.22 -28.19
CA TYR A 314 -32.37 25.06 -27.41
C TYR A 314 -33.37 26.12 -27.85
N MET A 315 -34.41 25.72 -28.60
CA MET A 315 -35.43 26.68 -29.06
C MET A 315 -36.30 27.15 -27.87
N LEU A 316 -36.64 28.43 -27.82
CA LEU A 316 -37.56 28.96 -26.81
C LEU A 316 -39.00 28.45 -27.04
N ASP A 317 -39.72 28.21 -25.94
CA ASP A 317 -41.13 27.81 -25.97
C ASP A 317 -42.05 29.03 -26.16
N GLY A 318 -42.09 29.57 -27.38
CA GLY A 318 -42.92 30.72 -27.74
C GLY A 318 -42.37 31.56 -28.89
N ASP A 319 -42.85 32.80 -29.00
CA ASP A 319 -42.30 33.80 -29.93
C ASP A 319 -40.91 34.28 -29.48
N ALA A 320 -40.07 34.66 -30.45
CA ALA A 320 -38.70 35.13 -30.21
C ALA A 320 -38.66 36.40 -29.32
N GLU A 321 -37.93 36.34 -28.22
CA GLU A 321 -37.83 37.43 -27.25
C GLU A 321 -36.56 38.26 -27.54
N GLY A 322 -36.73 39.58 -27.74
CA GLY A 322 -35.61 40.44 -28.18
C GLY A 322 -35.05 40.13 -29.57
N GLY A 323 -35.72 39.28 -30.36
CA GLY A 323 -35.21 38.78 -31.64
C GLY A 323 -34.33 37.53 -31.54
N VAL A 324 -34.24 36.92 -30.35
CA VAL A 324 -33.58 35.64 -30.10
C VAL A 324 -34.66 34.57 -29.95
N ASP A 325 -34.57 33.49 -30.72
CA ASP A 325 -35.49 32.34 -30.72
C ASP A 325 -34.88 31.08 -30.06
N HIS A 326 -33.60 31.12 -29.67
CA HIS A 326 -32.89 29.98 -29.09
C HIS A 326 -31.73 30.35 -28.16
N ILE A 327 -31.36 29.42 -27.27
CA ILE A 327 -30.13 29.46 -26.48
C ILE A 327 -29.12 28.49 -27.11
N PRO A 328 -27.91 28.94 -27.49
CA PRO A 328 -26.86 28.05 -27.99
C PRO A 328 -26.15 27.36 -26.81
N VAL A 329 -26.00 26.04 -26.87
CA VAL A 329 -25.36 25.22 -25.81
C VAL A 329 -24.25 24.37 -26.43
N ALA A 330 -23.21 24.08 -25.64
CA ALA A 330 -22.13 23.17 -26.01
C ALA A 330 -22.15 21.89 -25.16
N THR A 331 -21.86 20.72 -25.75
CA THR A 331 -21.71 19.46 -25.02
C THR A 331 -20.69 18.52 -25.67
N THR A 332 -20.03 17.69 -24.87
CA THR A 332 -19.20 16.57 -25.32
C THR A 332 -20.00 15.26 -25.49
N ARG A 333 -21.24 15.22 -24.98
CA ARG A 333 -22.10 14.03 -24.90
C ARG A 333 -23.50 14.27 -25.50
N PRO A 334 -23.66 14.40 -26.83
CA PRO A 334 -24.97 14.62 -27.45
C PRO A 334 -26.05 13.64 -27.02
N GLU A 335 -25.72 12.35 -26.83
CA GLU A 335 -26.67 11.31 -26.40
C GLU A 335 -27.39 11.64 -25.08
N THR A 336 -26.75 12.41 -24.19
CA THR A 336 -27.32 12.79 -22.90
C THR A 336 -28.40 13.88 -22.99
N ILE A 337 -28.51 14.58 -24.13
CA ILE A 337 -29.50 15.66 -24.35
C ILE A 337 -30.94 15.18 -24.08
N LEU A 338 -31.23 13.91 -24.38
CA LEU A 338 -32.55 13.29 -24.17
C LEU A 338 -32.95 13.22 -22.67
N GLY A 339 -31.97 13.29 -21.77
CA GLY A 339 -32.15 13.32 -20.32
C GLY A 339 -32.19 14.72 -19.71
N ASP A 340 -32.09 15.79 -20.51
CA ASP A 340 -31.88 17.14 -19.98
C ASP A 340 -33.09 17.64 -19.19
N ALA A 341 -32.80 18.22 -18.03
CA ALA A 341 -33.78 18.71 -17.07
C ALA A 341 -33.84 20.23 -17.00
N ALA A 342 -32.77 20.93 -17.43
CA ALA A 342 -32.72 22.38 -17.56
C ALA A 342 -31.59 22.82 -18.51
N VAL A 343 -31.62 24.08 -18.93
CA VAL A 343 -30.43 24.79 -19.44
C VAL A 343 -29.98 25.78 -18.39
N CYS A 344 -28.71 25.73 -18.00
CA CYS A 344 -28.13 26.62 -16.99
C CYS A 344 -27.23 27.68 -17.62
N VAL A 345 -27.31 28.91 -17.11
CA VAL A 345 -26.47 30.05 -17.52
C VAL A 345 -25.88 30.72 -16.28
N HIS A 346 -24.76 31.43 -16.42
CA HIS A 346 -24.19 32.17 -15.29
C HIS A 346 -25.12 33.35 -14.90
N PRO A 347 -25.39 33.61 -13.60
CA PRO A 347 -26.33 34.66 -13.17
C PRO A 347 -25.97 36.09 -13.61
N ASP A 348 -24.68 36.35 -13.83
CA ASP A 348 -24.18 37.64 -14.34
C ASP A 348 -23.98 37.69 -15.86
N ASP A 349 -24.35 36.64 -16.61
CA ASP A 349 -24.23 36.64 -18.06
C ASP A 349 -25.36 37.45 -18.72
N GLU A 350 -25.11 38.73 -18.96
CA GLU A 350 -26.05 39.66 -19.61
C GLU A 350 -26.55 39.18 -20.99
N ARG A 351 -25.89 38.19 -21.64
CA ARG A 351 -26.40 37.55 -22.88
C ARG A 351 -27.66 36.72 -22.64
N TYR A 352 -27.79 36.10 -21.47
CA TYR A 352 -28.82 35.09 -21.18
C TYR A 352 -29.66 35.36 -19.92
N LYS A 353 -29.23 36.30 -19.07
CA LYS A 353 -29.90 36.71 -17.82
C LYS A 353 -31.38 37.02 -17.96
N HIS A 354 -31.80 37.57 -19.10
CA HIS A 354 -33.20 37.88 -19.42
C HIS A 354 -34.05 36.65 -19.80
N LEU A 355 -33.43 35.50 -20.05
CA LEU A 355 -34.06 34.23 -20.37
C LEU A 355 -34.22 33.31 -19.15
N VAL A 356 -33.63 33.65 -17.99
CA VAL A 356 -33.75 32.86 -16.76
C VAL A 356 -35.23 32.81 -16.32
N GLY A 357 -35.72 31.60 -16.01
CA GLY A 357 -37.13 31.32 -15.71
C GLY A 357 -38.03 31.09 -16.93
N LYS A 358 -37.52 31.26 -18.16
CA LYS A 358 -38.22 30.86 -19.39
C LYS A 358 -38.17 29.34 -19.59
N GLN A 359 -38.92 28.86 -20.57
CA GLN A 359 -38.93 27.45 -20.99
C GLN A 359 -38.28 27.33 -22.37
N VAL A 360 -37.51 26.26 -22.56
CA VAL A 360 -36.95 25.85 -23.85
C VAL A 360 -37.40 24.44 -24.20
N LEU A 361 -37.41 24.14 -25.50
CA LEU A 361 -37.76 22.84 -26.05
C LEU A 361 -36.50 21.98 -26.19
N MET A 362 -36.50 20.83 -25.53
CA MET A 362 -35.45 19.83 -25.63
C MET A 362 -35.36 19.29 -27.07
N PRO A 363 -34.17 19.28 -27.71
CA PRO A 363 -34.00 18.77 -29.06
C PRO A 363 -34.59 17.37 -29.26
N MET A 364 -35.16 17.16 -30.45
CA MET A 364 -35.82 15.93 -30.93
C MET A 364 -37.07 15.46 -30.17
N LEU A 365 -37.11 15.50 -28.83
CA LEU A 365 -38.25 15.03 -28.04
C LEU A 365 -39.25 16.14 -27.65
N GLY A 366 -38.87 17.42 -27.78
CA GLY A 366 -39.77 18.56 -27.54
C GLY A 366 -40.23 18.76 -26.09
N ARG A 367 -39.60 18.07 -25.11
CA ARG A 367 -39.90 18.28 -23.68
C ARG A 367 -39.58 19.73 -23.29
N LYS A 368 -40.51 20.39 -22.62
CA LYS A 368 -40.31 21.73 -22.04
C LYS A 368 -39.42 21.61 -20.81
N ILE A 369 -38.32 22.36 -20.77
CA ILE A 369 -37.40 22.43 -19.63
C ILE A 369 -37.07 23.89 -19.28
N PRO A 370 -36.89 24.23 -17.99
CA PRO A 370 -36.58 25.59 -17.56
C PRO A 370 -35.17 26.03 -17.95
N VAL A 371 -35.01 27.34 -18.09
CA VAL A 371 -33.71 28.02 -18.05
C VAL A 371 -33.44 28.46 -16.61
N ILE A 372 -32.34 28.00 -16.02
CA ILE A 372 -31.94 28.28 -14.63
C ILE A 372 -30.62 29.07 -14.60
N ALA A 373 -30.24 29.58 -13.42
CA ALA A 373 -28.94 30.22 -13.21
C ALA A 373 -28.20 29.62 -12.00
N ASP A 374 -26.90 29.38 -12.18
CA ASP A 374 -25.99 28.82 -11.16
C ASP A 374 -24.57 29.31 -11.45
N ASP A 375 -23.79 29.62 -10.41
CA ASP A 375 -22.44 30.20 -10.52
C ASP A 375 -21.37 29.17 -10.94
N TYR A 376 -21.72 27.88 -11.00
CA TYR A 376 -20.90 26.84 -11.61
C TYR A 376 -20.63 27.06 -13.11
N VAL A 377 -21.51 27.75 -13.83
CA VAL A 377 -21.39 27.92 -15.30
C VAL A 377 -20.33 28.97 -15.65
N GLN A 378 -19.27 28.56 -16.36
CA GLN A 378 -18.25 29.48 -16.85
C GLN A 378 -18.73 30.23 -18.11
N MET A 379 -18.73 31.57 -18.07
CA MET A 379 -19.21 32.43 -19.16
C MET A 379 -18.37 32.33 -20.45
N ASP A 380 -17.08 32.02 -20.32
CA ASP A 380 -16.10 31.92 -21.40
C ASP A 380 -15.96 30.50 -21.99
N PHE A 381 -16.45 29.47 -21.30
CA PHE A 381 -16.45 28.10 -21.80
C PHE A 381 -17.63 27.83 -22.74
N GLY A 382 -17.35 27.20 -23.89
CA GLY A 382 -18.38 26.78 -24.84
C GLY A 382 -19.16 27.96 -25.42
N THR A 383 -20.37 28.18 -24.90
CA THR A 383 -21.26 29.30 -25.24
C THR A 383 -21.54 30.24 -24.05
N GLY A 384 -21.18 29.86 -22.82
CA GLY A 384 -21.72 30.45 -21.58
C GLY A 384 -23.06 29.87 -21.11
N ALA A 385 -23.60 28.87 -21.82
CA ALA A 385 -24.79 28.11 -21.43
C ALA A 385 -24.51 26.60 -21.47
N LEU A 386 -24.93 25.90 -20.41
CA LEU A 386 -24.67 24.49 -20.16
C LEU A 386 -25.99 23.70 -20.10
N LYS A 387 -26.06 22.54 -20.77
CA LYS A 387 -27.16 21.58 -20.57
C LYS A 387 -27.00 20.82 -19.26
N ILE A 388 -28.06 20.75 -18.45
CA ILE A 388 -28.06 20.03 -17.18
C ILE A 388 -28.79 18.69 -17.34
N THR A 389 -28.05 17.58 -17.22
CA THR A 389 -28.57 16.21 -17.24
C THR A 389 -28.35 15.51 -15.89
N PRO A 390 -29.20 15.74 -14.86
CA PRO A 390 -28.90 15.30 -13.49
C PRO A 390 -28.69 13.79 -13.31
N ALA A 391 -29.11 12.95 -14.27
CA ALA A 391 -28.95 11.50 -14.19
C ALA A 391 -27.66 10.94 -14.82
N HIS A 392 -26.84 11.77 -15.49
CA HIS A 392 -25.68 11.32 -16.31
C HIS A 392 -24.37 12.10 -16.12
N ASP A 393 -24.35 13.09 -15.23
CA ASP A 393 -23.12 13.81 -14.81
C ASP A 393 -23.19 14.19 -13.31
N ILE A 394 -22.05 14.13 -12.62
CA ILE A 394 -21.94 14.36 -11.17
C ILE A 394 -22.21 15.83 -10.79
N ASN A 395 -21.76 16.77 -11.62
CA ASN A 395 -21.96 18.21 -11.39
C ASN A 395 -23.40 18.60 -11.74
N ASP A 396 -23.93 18.06 -12.83
CA ASP A 396 -25.34 18.23 -13.20
C ASP A 396 -26.28 17.64 -12.13
N TYR A 397 -25.91 16.52 -11.50
CA TYR A 397 -26.64 15.96 -10.35
C TYR A 397 -26.62 16.92 -9.15
N ALA A 398 -25.47 17.51 -8.83
CA ALA A 398 -25.34 18.47 -7.75
C ALA A 398 -26.15 19.76 -8.00
N ILE A 399 -26.13 20.30 -9.23
CA ILE A 399 -26.98 21.44 -9.64
C ILE A 399 -28.47 21.03 -9.56
N GLY A 400 -28.81 19.85 -10.10
CA GLY A 400 -30.18 19.33 -10.07
C GLY A 400 -30.74 19.17 -8.66
N LYS A 401 -29.92 18.73 -7.70
CA LYS A 401 -30.30 18.68 -6.28
C LYS A 401 -30.43 20.06 -5.63
N ARG A 402 -29.59 21.05 -6.00
CA ARG A 402 -29.73 22.44 -5.50
C ARG A 402 -30.98 23.13 -6.01
N GLN A 403 -31.39 22.83 -7.24
CA GLN A 403 -32.44 23.54 -7.98
C GLN A 403 -33.75 22.73 -8.11
N ASP A 404 -33.87 21.61 -7.39
CA ASP A 404 -35.02 20.67 -7.39
C ASP A 404 -35.45 20.20 -8.79
N LEU A 405 -34.48 19.86 -9.64
CA LEU A 405 -34.71 19.41 -11.02
C LEU A 405 -35.04 17.90 -11.08
N PRO A 406 -35.88 17.47 -12.04
CA PRO A 406 -36.18 16.06 -12.24
C PRO A 406 -34.94 15.27 -12.70
N ILE A 407 -34.70 14.13 -12.06
CA ILE A 407 -33.59 13.22 -12.37
C ILE A 407 -34.09 12.21 -13.43
N VAL A 408 -33.80 12.49 -14.70
CA VAL A 408 -34.29 11.69 -15.83
C VAL A 408 -33.23 10.71 -16.34
N ASN A 409 -33.30 9.45 -15.91
CA ASN A 409 -32.44 8.40 -16.46
C ASN A 409 -32.90 7.97 -17.87
N ILE A 410 -31.98 7.98 -18.84
CA ILE A 410 -32.19 7.55 -20.23
C ILE A 410 -31.42 6.27 -20.59
N MET A 411 -30.62 5.72 -19.68
CA MET A 411 -29.75 4.57 -19.94
C MET A 411 -30.15 3.35 -19.10
N ASN A 412 -30.10 2.19 -19.75
CA ASN A 412 -30.09 0.88 -19.09
C ASN A 412 -28.71 0.61 -18.46
N LYS A 413 -28.62 -0.43 -17.62
CA LYS A 413 -27.38 -0.84 -16.95
C LYS A 413 -26.27 -1.36 -17.89
N ASP A 414 -26.59 -1.66 -19.14
CA ASP A 414 -25.62 -2.01 -20.19
C ASP A 414 -25.24 -0.79 -21.06
N ALA A 415 -25.71 0.41 -20.69
CA ALA A 415 -25.57 1.66 -21.43
C ALA A 415 -26.19 1.69 -22.84
N THR A 416 -27.16 0.81 -23.10
CA THR A 416 -28.18 1.04 -24.14
C THR A 416 -29.19 2.08 -23.66
N LEU A 417 -29.84 2.79 -24.58
CA LEU A 417 -30.89 3.75 -24.20
C LEU A 417 -32.22 3.05 -23.90
N ASN A 418 -32.95 3.58 -22.92
CA ASN A 418 -34.25 3.08 -22.46
C ASN A 418 -35.43 3.79 -23.16
N GLU A 419 -36.66 3.47 -22.76
CA GLU A 419 -37.90 4.00 -23.34
C GLU A 419 -38.03 5.54 -23.25
N VAL A 420 -37.34 6.18 -22.30
CA VAL A 420 -37.33 7.65 -22.14
C VAL A 420 -36.63 8.34 -23.31
N ALA A 421 -35.73 7.64 -24.00
CA ALA A 421 -35.06 8.12 -25.20
C ALA A 421 -35.95 8.10 -26.46
N GLY A 422 -37.17 7.55 -26.40
CA GLY A 422 -38.13 7.56 -27.51
C GLY A 422 -37.59 6.85 -28.76
N PRO A 423 -37.44 7.53 -29.93
CA PRO A 423 -37.00 6.88 -31.17
C PRO A 423 -35.54 6.36 -31.15
N TYR A 424 -34.80 6.57 -30.06
CA TYR A 424 -33.44 6.07 -29.84
C TYR A 424 -33.37 4.89 -28.87
N GLU A 425 -34.51 4.39 -28.37
CA GLU A 425 -34.59 3.21 -27.48
C GLU A 425 -33.87 1.99 -28.07
N GLY A 426 -33.15 1.25 -27.22
CA GLY A 426 -32.41 0.03 -27.58
C GLY A 426 -31.08 0.26 -28.33
N LEU A 427 -30.73 1.50 -28.67
CA LEU A 427 -29.43 1.82 -29.26
C LEU A 427 -28.34 1.89 -28.17
N ASP A 428 -27.13 1.39 -28.46
CA ASP A 428 -25.94 1.70 -27.68
C ASP A 428 -25.66 3.20 -27.69
N ARG A 429 -25.16 3.74 -26.57
CA ARG A 429 -24.88 5.18 -26.38
C ARG A 429 -24.06 5.84 -27.50
N TYR A 430 -23.08 5.15 -28.10
CA TYR A 430 -22.25 5.73 -29.16
C TYR A 430 -22.98 5.73 -30.51
N VAL A 431 -23.79 4.71 -30.77
CA VAL A 431 -24.68 4.64 -31.94
C VAL A 431 -25.78 5.70 -31.82
N ALA A 432 -26.36 5.85 -30.62
CA ALA A 432 -27.33 6.89 -30.31
C ALA A 432 -26.74 8.29 -30.46
N ARG A 433 -25.52 8.55 -29.97
CA ARG A 433 -24.79 9.83 -30.17
C ARG A 433 -24.71 10.20 -31.64
N ALA A 434 -24.28 9.26 -32.48
CA ALA A 434 -24.12 9.49 -33.92
C ALA A 434 -25.46 9.73 -34.61
N LYS A 435 -26.49 8.93 -34.30
CA LYS A 435 -27.83 9.08 -34.91
C LYS A 435 -28.52 10.36 -34.45
N LEU A 436 -28.56 10.64 -33.14
CA LEU A 436 -29.18 11.83 -32.58
C LEU A 436 -28.59 13.10 -33.19
N TRP A 437 -27.26 13.16 -33.35
CA TRP A 437 -26.62 14.29 -33.98
C TRP A 437 -27.04 14.47 -35.44
N ALA A 438 -27.08 13.39 -36.23
CA ALA A 438 -27.52 13.45 -37.63
C ALA A 438 -28.98 13.90 -37.77
N ASP A 439 -29.87 13.40 -36.90
CA ASP A 439 -31.28 13.81 -36.89
C ASP A 439 -31.42 15.30 -36.48
N MET A 440 -30.57 15.79 -35.56
CA MET A 440 -30.52 17.22 -35.19
C MET A 440 -29.95 18.12 -36.30
N GLU A 441 -29.02 17.61 -37.12
CA GLU A 441 -28.53 18.30 -38.32
C GLU A 441 -29.63 18.42 -39.37
N GLU A 442 -30.41 17.36 -39.61
CA GLU A 442 -31.59 17.38 -40.50
C GLU A 442 -32.67 18.35 -39.99
N ALA A 443 -32.86 18.42 -38.68
CA ALA A 443 -33.78 19.38 -38.03
C ALA A 443 -33.25 20.83 -37.97
N GLY A 444 -32.01 21.12 -38.40
CA GLY A 444 -31.42 22.46 -38.36
C GLY A 444 -31.10 23.01 -36.96
N LEU A 445 -31.05 22.12 -35.96
CA LEU A 445 -30.81 22.44 -34.54
C LEU A 445 -29.33 22.56 -34.18
N THR A 446 -28.41 22.20 -35.07
CA THR A 446 -26.97 22.26 -34.84
C THR A 446 -26.36 23.62 -35.25
N LEU A 447 -25.14 23.90 -34.78
CA LEU A 447 -24.39 25.13 -35.05
C LEU A 447 -22.99 24.83 -35.61
N LYS A 448 -22.21 24.02 -34.90
CA LYS A 448 -20.86 23.56 -35.30
C LYS A 448 -20.43 22.35 -34.48
N VAL A 449 -19.37 21.68 -34.92
CA VAL A 449 -18.61 20.70 -34.14
C VAL A 449 -17.14 21.08 -34.22
N GLU A 450 -16.41 20.99 -33.12
CA GLU A 450 -14.96 21.20 -33.08
C GLU A 450 -14.26 20.10 -32.29
N ASP A 451 -12.99 19.87 -32.59
CA ASP A 451 -12.16 18.91 -31.87
C ASP A 451 -11.78 19.49 -30.50
N HIS A 452 -11.90 18.68 -29.45
CA HIS A 452 -11.73 19.12 -28.07
C HIS A 452 -11.10 18.00 -27.25
N ALA A 453 -9.94 18.27 -26.64
CA ALA A 453 -9.30 17.34 -25.71
C ALA A 453 -10.17 17.17 -24.45
N GLN A 454 -10.45 15.92 -24.08
CA GLN A 454 -11.36 15.55 -23.01
C GLN A 454 -10.68 14.62 -22.03
N ARG A 455 -10.98 14.79 -20.75
CA ARG A 455 -10.49 13.93 -19.67
C ARG A 455 -11.55 12.87 -19.36
N VAL A 456 -11.42 11.71 -19.99
CA VAL A 456 -12.43 10.63 -19.99
C VAL A 456 -12.24 9.71 -18.77
N PRO A 457 -13.29 9.46 -17.96
CA PRO A 457 -13.23 8.48 -16.88
C PRO A 457 -13.32 7.06 -17.44
N ARG A 458 -12.35 6.20 -17.10
CA ARG A 458 -12.30 4.79 -17.50
C ARG A 458 -12.14 3.87 -16.29
N SER A 459 -12.66 2.66 -16.40
CA SER A 459 -12.43 1.61 -15.40
C SER A 459 -10.95 1.23 -15.35
N GLU A 460 -10.32 1.27 -14.17
CA GLU A 460 -8.95 0.74 -13.96
C GLU A 460 -8.84 -0.74 -14.40
N ARG A 461 -9.95 -1.49 -14.29
CA ARG A 461 -9.99 -2.94 -14.51
C ARG A 461 -10.28 -3.34 -15.95
N SER A 462 -11.30 -2.76 -16.58
CA SER A 462 -11.75 -3.13 -17.94
C SER A 462 -11.28 -2.15 -19.02
N GLY A 463 -10.89 -0.93 -18.65
CA GLY A 463 -10.56 0.15 -19.59
C GLY A 463 -11.75 0.75 -20.33
N GLU A 464 -12.99 0.33 -20.03
CA GLU A 464 -14.20 0.92 -20.61
C GLU A 464 -14.46 2.32 -20.04
N VAL A 465 -15.23 3.15 -20.76
CA VAL A 465 -15.72 4.43 -20.25
C VAL A 465 -16.76 4.20 -19.15
N ILE A 466 -16.53 4.82 -18.00
CA ILE A 466 -17.43 4.82 -16.85
C ILE A 466 -18.62 5.75 -17.12
N GLU A 467 -19.82 5.27 -16.82
CA GLU A 467 -21.05 6.04 -16.92
C GLU A 467 -21.51 6.51 -15.54
N PRO A 468 -21.66 7.82 -15.29
CA PRO A 468 -22.37 8.29 -14.11
C PRO A 468 -23.84 7.86 -14.22
N LEU A 469 -24.32 7.09 -13.24
CA LEU A 469 -25.69 6.58 -13.21
C LEU A 469 -26.29 6.76 -11.80
N VAL A 470 -27.51 7.28 -11.71
CA VAL A 470 -28.22 7.33 -10.42
C VAL A 470 -28.70 5.93 -10.04
N SER A 471 -28.30 5.46 -8.86
CA SER A 471 -28.58 4.11 -8.38
C SER A 471 -28.85 4.08 -6.88
N THR A 472 -29.78 3.23 -6.45
CA THR A 472 -29.99 2.92 -5.03
C THR A 472 -28.88 1.98 -4.56
N GLN A 473 -28.00 2.47 -3.68
CA GLN A 473 -26.83 1.74 -3.20
C GLN A 473 -26.71 1.86 -1.67
N TRP A 474 -25.85 1.03 -1.08
CA TRP A 474 -25.44 1.13 0.31
C TRP A 474 -24.18 2.00 0.42
N PHE A 475 -24.22 2.96 1.34
CA PHE A 475 -23.16 3.91 1.61
C PHE A 475 -22.70 3.83 3.06
N CYS A 476 -21.42 4.08 3.27
CA CYS A 476 -20.83 4.28 4.58
C CYS A 476 -20.40 5.75 4.71
N LYS A 477 -20.91 6.42 5.75
CA LYS A 477 -20.60 7.82 6.05
C LYS A 477 -19.15 7.96 6.47
N MET A 478 -18.40 8.79 5.76
CA MET A 478 -17.00 9.04 6.12
C MET A 478 -16.87 10.12 7.19
N ASP A 479 -17.88 10.98 7.32
CA ASP A 479 -17.99 11.98 8.39
C ASP A 479 -17.82 11.35 9.79
N GLY A 480 -16.98 11.99 10.61
CA GLY A 480 -16.60 11.50 11.94
C GLY A 480 -15.55 10.40 11.93
N MET A 481 -15.68 9.35 11.11
CA MET A 481 -14.66 8.30 10.99
C MET A 481 -13.35 8.83 10.41
N ALA A 482 -13.42 9.65 9.35
CA ALA A 482 -12.26 10.32 8.77
C ALA A 482 -11.54 11.20 9.80
N ALA A 483 -12.29 11.92 10.64
CA ALA A 483 -11.74 12.75 11.71
C ALA A 483 -10.97 11.91 12.77
N LYS A 484 -11.46 10.72 13.12
CA LYS A 484 -10.74 9.78 13.99
C LYS A 484 -9.42 9.30 13.38
N GLY A 485 -9.44 8.95 12.08
CA GLY A 485 -8.24 8.55 11.34
C GLY A 485 -7.21 9.69 11.18
N LEU A 486 -7.68 10.93 11.00
CA LEU A 486 -6.86 12.14 11.00
C LEU A 486 -6.21 12.38 12.38
N GLU A 487 -6.99 12.30 13.46
CA GLU A 487 -6.52 12.56 14.82
C GLU A 487 -5.49 11.53 15.30
N ALA A 488 -5.63 10.25 14.93
CA ALA A 488 -4.65 9.22 15.24
C ALA A 488 -3.24 9.59 14.74
N VAL A 489 -3.15 10.18 13.53
CA VAL A 489 -1.86 10.62 12.96
C VAL A 489 -1.45 12.00 13.50
N ARG A 490 -2.38 12.97 13.57
CA ARG A 490 -2.10 14.34 14.08
C ARG A 490 -1.65 14.36 15.55
N SER A 491 -2.11 13.41 16.37
CA SER A 491 -1.69 13.24 17.77
C SER A 491 -0.42 12.40 17.95
N GLY A 492 0.10 11.78 16.88
CA GLY A 492 1.28 10.92 16.91
C GLY A 492 1.06 9.51 17.50
N GLN A 493 -0.20 9.06 17.66
CA GLN A 493 -0.51 7.67 18.00
C GLN A 493 -0.13 6.71 16.86
N THR A 494 -0.26 7.18 15.62
CA THR A 494 0.20 6.50 14.41
C THR A 494 1.13 7.41 13.62
N GLN A 495 2.29 6.91 13.21
CA GLN A 495 3.25 7.66 12.38
C GLN A 495 3.24 7.14 10.94
N ILE A 496 3.36 8.02 9.93
CA ILE A 496 3.48 7.61 8.53
C ILE A 496 4.91 7.88 8.03
N LEU A 497 5.61 6.83 7.61
CA LEU A 497 6.97 6.88 7.12
C LEU A 497 7.03 6.62 5.60
N PRO A 498 7.69 7.48 4.80
CA PRO A 498 8.19 8.81 5.14
C PRO A 498 7.08 9.85 5.41
N GLU A 499 7.36 10.79 6.31
CA GLU A 499 6.50 11.90 6.77
C GLU A 499 5.78 12.66 5.64
N ARG A 500 6.39 12.75 4.44
CA ARG A 500 5.79 13.41 3.27
C ARG A 500 4.40 12.84 2.88
N PHE A 501 4.13 11.57 3.23
CA PHE A 501 2.83 10.94 2.95
C PHE A 501 1.74 11.37 3.93
N GLU A 502 2.06 11.95 5.10
CA GLU A 502 1.07 12.52 6.02
C GLU A 502 0.26 13.62 5.33
N LYS A 503 0.92 14.53 4.61
CA LYS A 503 0.22 15.58 3.84
C LYS A 503 -0.71 15.00 2.77
N VAL A 504 -0.32 13.88 2.16
CA VAL A 504 -1.13 13.18 1.15
C VAL A 504 -2.36 12.53 1.80
N TYR A 505 -2.17 11.89 2.95
CA TYR A 505 -3.21 11.29 3.78
C TYR A 505 -4.20 12.33 4.33
N PHE A 506 -3.70 13.44 4.90
CA PHE A 506 -4.53 14.54 5.41
C PHE A 506 -5.37 15.17 4.30
N ASN A 507 -4.74 15.59 3.20
CA ASN A 507 -5.45 16.19 2.07
C ASN A 507 -6.58 15.29 1.54
N TRP A 508 -6.41 13.98 1.57
CA TRP A 508 -7.43 13.04 1.11
C TRP A 508 -8.58 12.86 2.12
N LEU A 509 -8.27 12.64 3.40
CA LEU A 509 -9.30 12.51 4.44
C LEU A 509 -10.04 13.81 4.76
N ASP A 510 -9.40 14.99 4.62
CA ASP A 510 -10.07 16.29 4.80
C ASP A 510 -11.08 16.60 3.67
N ASN A 511 -11.08 15.85 2.55
CA ASN A 511 -11.96 16.06 1.37
C ASN A 511 -12.69 14.78 0.94
N ILE A 512 -12.88 13.81 1.84
CA ILE A 512 -13.45 12.50 1.50
C ILE A 512 -14.99 12.54 1.40
N ASN A 513 -15.54 11.87 0.38
CA ASN A 513 -16.99 11.67 0.23
C ASN A 513 -17.45 10.32 0.83
N ASP A 514 -18.75 10.20 1.09
CA ASP A 514 -19.37 8.96 1.54
C ASP A 514 -19.12 7.80 0.56
N TRP A 515 -18.74 6.65 1.12
CA TRP A 515 -18.21 5.53 0.37
C TRP A 515 -19.33 4.58 -0.05
N CYS A 516 -19.51 4.38 -1.35
CA CYS A 516 -20.37 3.33 -1.91
C CYS A 516 -19.78 1.94 -1.57
N ILE A 517 -20.41 1.23 -0.62
CA ILE A 517 -19.95 -0.08 -0.12
C ILE A 517 -20.65 -1.27 -0.78
N SER A 518 -21.74 -1.07 -1.55
CA SER A 518 -22.36 -2.16 -2.33
C SER A 518 -21.73 -2.34 -3.70
N ARG A 519 -21.81 -3.57 -4.23
CA ARG A 519 -21.39 -4.00 -5.57
C ARG A 519 -22.37 -5.05 -6.11
N GLN A 520 -22.69 -5.00 -7.39
CA GLN A 520 -23.65 -5.91 -8.05
C GLN A 520 -22.95 -7.18 -8.56
N LEU A 521 -21.96 -7.65 -7.80
CA LEU A 521 -21.15 -8.82 -8.09
C LEU A 521 -21.78 -10.07 -7.46
N TRP A 522 -21.35 -11.25 -7.91
CA TRP A 522 -21.80 -12.52 -7.35
C TRP A 522 -20.81 -13.06 -6.33
N TRP A 523 -19.53 -12.74 -6.50
CA TRP A 523 -18.42 -13.06 -5.61
C TRP A 523 -18.12 -11.94 -4.62
N GLY A 524 -18.14 -12.25 -3.32
CA GLY A 524 -17.92 -11.28 -2.22
C GLY A 524 -18.83 -11.56 -1.03
N HIS A 525 -18.66 -10.79 0.04
CA HIS A 525 -19.52 -10.88 1.22
C HIS A 525 -20.93 -10.37 0.90
N ARG A 526 -21.96 -11.22 0.96
CA ARG A 526 -23.34 -10.76 0.77
C ARG A 526 -23.72 -9.74 1.85
N ILE A 527 -24.39 -8.67 1.44
CA ILE A 527 -24.87 -7.66 2.40
C ILE A 527 -25.85 -8.31 3.40
N PRO A 528 -25.65 -8.15 4.72
CA PRO A 528 -26.43 -8.83 5.76
C PRO A 528 -27.74 -8.08 6.05
N VAL A 529 -28.56 -7.96 5.00
CA VAL A 529 -29.88 -7.33 5.03
C VAL A 529 -30.89 -8.20 4.30
N TRP A 530 -32.06 -8.38 4.90
CA TRP A 530 -33.16 -9.20 4.36
C TRP A 530 -34.41 -8.34 4.13
N TYR A 531 -35.09 -8.57 3.02
CA TYR A 531 -36.30 -7.85 2.63
C TYR A 531 -37.52 -8.76 2.75
N ALA A 532 -38.54 -8.30 3.47
CA ALA A 532 -39.87 -8.86 3.47
C ALA A 532 -40.66 -8.26 2.29
N ASP A 533 -40.45 -8.78 1.08
CA ASP A 533 -41.02 -8.22 -0.16
C ASP A 533 -42.56 -8.13 -0.11
N ALA A 534 -43.22 -9.16 0.44
CA ALA A 534 -44.69 -9.18 0.66
C ALA A 534 -45.20 -8.10 1.63
N HIS A 535 -44.31 -7.50 2.43
CA HIS A 535 -44.62 -6.44 3.39
C HIS A 535 -44.03 -5.09 2.95
N GLY A 536 -44.12 -4.80 1.65
CA GLY A 536 -43.67 -3.52 1.07
C GLY A 536 -42.15 -3.38 0.97
N GLY A 537 -41.41 -4.50 0.93
CA GLY A 537 -39.95 -4.48 0.84
C GLY A 537 -39.25 -4.03 2.13
N LYS A 538 -39.87 -4.22 3.30
CA LYS A 538 -39.29 -3.83 4.59
C LYS A 538 -37.95 -4.54 4.84
N ALA A 539 -36.94 -3.76 5.20
CA ALA A 539 -35.57 -4.23 5.42
C ALA A 539 -35.30 -4.59 6.89
N PHE A 540 -34.62 -5.72 7.10
CA PHE A 540 -34.14 -6.20 8.39
C PHE A 540 -32.61 -6.40 8.30
N VAL A 541 -31.84 -5.65 9.10
CA VAL A 541 -30.38 -5.76 9.18
C VAL A 541 -30.02 -6.65 10.36
N ALA A 542 -29.27 -7.72 10.14
CA ALA A 542 -29.02 -8.75 11.17
C ALA A 542 -27.71 -9.50 10.95
N ARG A 543 -27.24 -10.27 11.93
CA ARG A 543 -25.96 -11.03 11.83
C ARG A 543 -26.10 -12.30 11.00
N SER A 544 -27.29 -12.91 11.01
CA SER A 544 -27.65 -14.13 10.29
C SER A 544 -29.09 -14.07 9.77
N GLU A 545 -29.46 -14.99 8.87
CA GLU A 545 -30.85 -15.14 8.44
C GLU A 545 -31.77 -15.54 9.60
N ALA A 546 -31.28 -16.33 10.57
CA ALA A 546 -32.06 -16.72 11.73
C ALA A 546 -32.44 -15.50 12.59
N ASP A 547 -31.50 -14.58 12.79
CA ASP A 547 -31.74 -13.32 13.51
C ASP A 547 -32.69 -12.40 12.72
N ALA A 548 -32.52 -12.30 11.40
CA ALA A 548 -33.41 -11.52 10.54
C ALA A 548 -34.85 -12.07 10.56
N ARG A 549 -35.00 -13.40 10.52
CA ARG A 549 -36.28 -14.09 10.60
C ARG A 549 -36.94 -13.88 11.97
N ALA A 550 -36.19 -14.01 13.07
CA ALA A 550 -36.71 -13.73 14.41
C ALA A 550 -37.18 -12.27 14.56
N ALA A 551 -36.42 -11.31 14.03
CA ALA A 551 -36.81 -9.89 14.04
C ALA A 551 -38.05 -9.63 13.17
N ALA A 552 -38.13 -10.23 11.98
CA ALA A 552 -39.28 -10.10 11.09
C ALA A 552 -40.54 -10.75 11.68
N GLU A 553 -40.44 -11.94 12.27
CA GLU A 553 -41.58 -12.62 12.87
C GLU A 553 -42.12 -11.91 14.12
N ALA A 554 -41.23 -11.27 14.90
CA ALA A 554 -41.62 -10.46 16.05
C ALA A 554 -42.42 -9.20 15.67
N GLU A 555 -42.25 -8.67 14.46
CA GLU A 555 -42.89 -7.42 14.02
C GLU A 555 -44.02 -7.63 13.00
N LEU A 556 -43.92 -8.63 12.13
CA LEU A 556 -44.82 -8.87 11.00
C LEU A 556 -45.65 -10.16 11.15
N GLY A 557 -45.32 -11.03 12.11
CA GLY A 557 -45.98 -12.32 12.36
C GLY A 557 -45.21 -13.53 11.81
N ALA A 558 -45.61 -14.74 12.22
CA ALA A 558 -44.92 -15.97 11.85
C ALA A 558 -45.04 -16.32 10.35
N GLY A 559 -44.00 -16.94 9.78
CA GLY A 559 -44.01 -17.40 8.39
C GLY A 559 -43.74 -16.32 7.35
N VAL A 560 -43.04 -15.24 7.72
CA VAL A 560 -42.59 -14.20 6.79
C VAL A 560 -41.47 -14.74 5.89
N GLU A 561 -41.70 -14.69 4.59
CA GLU A 561 -40.68 -14.95 3.58
C GLU A 561 -39.71 -13.78 3.49
N LEU A 562 -38.40 -14.09 3.55
CA LEU A 562 -37.32 -13.11 3.55
C LEU A 562 -36.35 -13.38 2.40
N ARG A 563 -36.07 -12.35 1.61
CA ARG A 563 -35.04 -12.38 0.56
C ARG A 563 -33.85 -11.54 0.98
N GLN A 564 -32.69 -12.15 1.19
CA GLN A 564 -31.44 -11.41 1.44
C GLN A 564 -31.10 -10.50 0.25
N ASP A 565 -30.48 -9.34 0.51
CA ASP A 565 -29.93 -8.44 -0.50
C ASP A 565 -29.04 -9.20 -1.49
N ALA A 566 -29.20 -8.89 -2.78
CA ALA A 566 -28.48 -9.56 -3.84
C ALA A 566 -27.03 -9.05 -3.93
N ASP A 567 -26.80 -7.81 -3.53
CA ASP A 567 -25.50 -7.16 -3.60
C ASP A 567 -24.50 -7.77 -2.61
N VAL A 568 -23.22 -7.62 -2.96
CA VAL A 568 -22.10 -7.92 -2.09
C VAL A 568 -21.41 -6.63 -1.65
N LEU A 569 -20.63 -6.71 -0.58
CA LEU A 569 -19.81 -5.62 -0.11
C LEU A 569 -18.56 -5.43 -0.99
N ASP A 570 -18.12 -4.18 -1.07
CA ASP A 570 -16.82 -3.78 -1.60
C ASP A 570 -15.70 -4.59 -0.92
N THR A 571 -14.76 -5.10 -1.71
CA THR A 571 -13.58 -5.81 -1.20
C THR A 571 -12.81 -4.96 -0.18
N TRP A 572 -12.74 -3.65 -0.38
CA TRP A 572 -12.10 -2.72 0.55
C TRP A 572 -12.82 -2.61 1.91
N PHE A 573 -14.09 -3.03 2.00
CA PHE A 573 -14.80 -3.14 3.28
C PHE A 573 -14.26 -4.31 4.09
N SER A 574 -14.13 -5.50 3.49
CA SER A 574 -13.55 -6.67 4.17
C SER A 574 -12.06 -6.52 4.49
N SER A 575 -11.25 -6.02 3.55
CA SER A 575 -9.81 -5.83 3.80
C SER A 575 -9.54 -4.64 4.72
N GLY A 576 -10.48 -3.70 4.84
CA GLY A 576 -10.46 -2.65 5.87
C GLY A 576 -10.60 -3.15 7.31
N LEU A 577 -11.05 -4.40 7.53
CA LEU A 577 -11.13 -5.02 8.86
C LEU A 577 -9.89 -5.86 9.21
N TRP A 578 -8.98 -6.05 8.25
CA TRP A 578 -7.84 -6.98 8.33
C TRP A 578 -7.06 -6.94 9.66
N PRO A 579 -6.63 -5.79 10.21
CA PRO A 579 -5.70 -5.76 11.35
C PRO A 579 -6.31 -6.20 12.69
N PHE A 580 -7.63 -6.31 12.81
CA PHE A 580 -8.31 -6.79 14.02
C PHE A 580 -9.14 -8.05 13.76
N ALA A 581 -9.78 -8.17 12.58
CA ALA A 581 -10.59 -9.34 12.25
C ALA A 581 -9.76 -10.64 12.18
N THR A 582 -8.54 -10.57 11.65
CA THR A 582 -7.65 -11.72 11.52
C THR A 582 -7.11 -12.25 12.85
N VAL A 583 -7.08 -11.40 13.88
CA VAL A 583 -6.57 -11.67 15.24
C VAL A 583 -7.69 -11.81 16.28
N GLY A 584 -8.91 -12.14 15.85
CA GLY A 584 -9.99 -12.60 16.74
C GLY A 584 -11.08 -11.58 17.07
N TRP A 585 -11.15 -10.43 16.39
CA TRP A 585 -12.37 -9.61 16.43
C TRP A 585 -13.39 -10.11 15.39
N PRO A 586 -14.69 -10.24 15.72
CA PRO A 586 -15.33 -9.94 17.00
C PRO A 586 -15.35 -11.12 17.98
N GLN A 587 -14.91 -12.32 17.58
CA GLN A 587 -15.13 -13.58 18.32
C GLN A 587 -14.54 -13.59 19.75
N GLN A 588 -13.49 -12.81 19.98
CA GLN A 588 -12.78 -12.64 21.25
C GLN A 588 -12.85 -11.19 21.75
N ALA A 589 -13.71 -10.35 21.15
CA ALA A 589 -13.90 -8.98 21.60
C ALA A 589 -14.56 -8.92 22.98
N ALA A 590 -14.24 -7.88 23.75
CA ALA A 590 -14.97 -7.60 24.99
C ALA A 590 -16.45 -7.34 24.69
N PRO A 591 -17.40 -7.82 25.52
CA PRO A 591 -18.77 -7.33 25.50
C PRO A 591 -18.82 -5.81 25.66
N GLU A 592 -19.90 -5.16 25.22
CA GLU A 592 -20.04 -3.71 25.33
C GLU A 592 -19.94 -3.24 26.79
N GLY A 593 -18.92 -2.43 27.11
CA GLY A 593 -18.59 -2.00 28.49
C GLY A 593 -17.82 -3.02 29.34
N GLY A 594 -17.42 -4.17 28.76
CA GLY A 594 -16.60 -5.20 29.39
C GLY A 594 -15.09 -4.96 29.26
N VAL A 595 -14.31 -5.89 29.81
CA VAL A 595 -12.84 -5.90 29.72
C VAL A 595 -12.42 -7.01 28.75
N LEU A 596 -11.47 -6.71 27.87
CA LEU A 596 -10.91 -7.68 26.93
C LEU A 596 -10.09 -8.74 27.69
N ASP A 597 -10.25 -10.02 27.33
CA ASP A 597 -9.46 -11.10 27.93
C ASP A 597 -7.97 -10.92 27.60
N PRO A 598 -7.07 -10.73 28.59
CA PRO A 598 -5.63 -10.60 28.35
C PRO A 598 -4.99 -11.83 27.68
N ALA A 599 -5.65 -12.99 27.75
CA ALA A 599 -5.21 -14.22 27.06
C ALA A 599 -5.71 -14.34 25.61
N SER A 600 -6.52 -13.40 25.11
CA SER A 600 -7.01 -13.41 23.73
C SER A 600 -5.92 -13.06 22.71
N ASP A 601 -6.04 -13.60 21.50
CA ASP A 601 -5.20 -13.19 20.36
C ASP A 601 -5.38 -11.69 20.09
N LEU A 602 -6.59 -11.15 20.30
CA LEU A 602 -6.91 -9.74 20.08
C LEU A 602 -6.14 -8.85 21.06
N ALA A 603 -6.08 -9.20 22.35
CA ALA A 603 -5.30 -8.46 23.34
C ALA A 603 -3.79 -8.53 23.07
N ARG A 604 -3.30 -9.65 22.53
CA ARG A 604 -1.87 -9.85 22.27
C ARG A 604 -1.37 -9.18 21.00
N PHE A 605 -2.19 -9.16 19.94
CA PHE A 605 -1.75 -8.82 18.59
C PHE A 605 -2.37 -7.52 18.03
N TYR A 606 -3.25 -6.85 18.77
CA TYR A 606 -3.86 -5.59 18.37
C TYR A 606 -3.68 -4.49 19.45
N PRO A 607 -3.22 -3.27 19.09
CA PRO A 607 -2.94 -2.79 17.75
C PRO A 607 -1.57 -3.24 17.23
N ALA A 608 -1.45 -3.34 15.91
CA ALA A 608 -0.24 -3.87 15.29
C ALA A 608 0.94 -2.90 15.37
N SER A 609 2.17 -3.42 15.31
CA SER A 609 3.38 -2.58 15.42
C SER A 609 3.62 -1.78 14.14
N VAL A 610 3.59 -2.44 12.98
CA VAL A 610 3.87 -1.82 11.68
C VAL A 610 2.88 -2.34 10.65
N LEU A 611 2.36 -1.46 9.82
CA LEU A 611 1.79 -1.80 8.52
C LEU A 611 2.81 -1.46 7.43
N GLU A 612 3.22 -2.43 6.65
CA GLU A 612 4.11 -2.27 5.49
C GLU A 612 3.26 -2.29 4.22
N THR A 613 3.33 -1.28 3.35
CA THR A 613 2.64 -1.35 2.06
C THR A 613 3.13 -0.35 0.99
N GLY A 614 2.68 -0.52 -0.25
CA GLY A 614 2.94 0.41 -1.35
C GLY A 614 2.07 1.67 -1.25
N TYR A 615 2.60 2.83 -1.67
CA TYR A 615 1.84 4.10 -1.61
C TYR A 615 0.59 4.13 -2.50
N ASP A 616 0.42 3.18 -3.42
CA ASP A 616 -0.75 3.08 -4.28
C ASP A 616 -2.03 2.67 -3.53
N ILE A 617 -1.92 1.96 -2.40
CA ILE A 617 -3.09 1.56 -1.57
C ILE A 617 -3.25 2.33 -0.26
N LEU A 618 -2.58 3.49 -0.13
CA LEU A 618 -2.74 4.43 1.00
C LEU A 618 -4.21 4.83 1.21
N PHE A 619 -4.96 5.10 0.14
CA PHE A 619 -6.37 5.51 0.22
C PHE A 619 -7.35 4.34 0.23
N PHE A 620 -7.09 3.34 -0.62
CA PHE A 620 -7.94 2.16 -0.75
C PHE A 620 -7.97 1.29 0.50
N TRP A 621 -6.83 1.17 1.20
CA TRP A 621 -6.65 0.17 2.25
C TRP A 621 -6.20 0.80 3.57
N VAL A 622 -5.08 1.52 3.61
CA VAL A 622 -4.53 2.08 4.86
C VAL A 622 -5.54 3.01 5.53
N ALA A 623 -6.08 3.97 4.80
CA ALA A 623 -7.07 4.90 5.34
C ALA A 623 -8.39 4.22 5.73
N ARG A 624 -8.83 3.16 5.01
CA ARG A 624 -10.01 2.38 5.40
C ARG A 624 -9.78 1.64 6.71
N MET A 625 -8.62 1.00 6.89
CA MET A 625 -8.24 0.35 8.14
C MET A 625 -8.16 1.35 9.30
N MET A 626 -7.56 2.52 9.09
CA MET A 626 -7.49 3.58 10.10
C MET A 626 -8.88 4.03 10.55
N MET A 627 -9.81 4.25 9.63
CA MET A 627 -11.19 4.63 9.93
C MET A 627 -11.97 3.51 10.64
N LEU A 628 -12.03 2.32 10.03
CA LEU A 628 -12.82 1.19 10.54
C LEU A 628 -12.27 0.64 11.86
N GLY A 629 -10.95 0.50 11.98
CA GLY A 629 -10.29 0.06 13.22
C GLY A 629 -10.58 1.00 14.38
N THR A 630 -10.40 2.31 14.18
CA THR A 630 -10.66 3.30 15.25
C THR A 630 -12.15 3.41 15.59
N GLU A 631 -13.07 3.18 14.64
CA GLU A 631 -14.51 3.21 14.89
C GLU A 631 -15.05 1.95 15.60
N LEU A 632 -14.55 0.76 15.24
CA LEU A 632 -15.06 -0.53 15.72
C LEU A 632 -14.35 -1.03 16.99
N THR A 633 -13.09 -0.64 17.20
CA THR A 633 -12.29 -1.08 18.37
C THR A 633 -12.01 0.04 19.37
N GLY A 634 -12.18 1.31 18.97
CA GLY A 634 -11.86 2.48 19.79
C GLY A 634 -10.39 2.91 19.80
N GLN A 635 -9.49 2.19 19.11
CA GLN A 635 -8.07 2.53 19.02
C GLN A 635 -7.52 2.46 17.58
N PRO A 636 -6.46 3.21 17.23
CA PRO A 636 -5.85 3.13 15.91
C PRO A 636 -5.24 1.74 15.66
N PRO A 637 -5.37 1.16 14.46
CA PRO A 637 -4.91 -0.21 14.19
C PRO A 637 -3.38 -0.40 14.12
N PHE A 638 -2.60 0.67 13.97
CA PHE A 638 -1.14 0.61 13.77
C PHE A 638 -0.42 1.70 14.57
N HIS A 639 0.78 1.41 15.06
CA HIS A 639 1.69 2.44 15.59
C HIS A 639 2.49 3.10 14.46
N THR A 640 2.94 2.32 13.47
CA THR A 640 3.70 2.81 12.32
C THR A 640 3.06 2.33 11.02
N ILE A 641 2.96 3.23 10.04
CA ILE A 641 2.61 2.95 8.65
C ILE A 641 3.89 3.21 7.83
N TYR A 642 4.51 2.17 7.29
CA TYR A 642 5.69 2.26 6.44
C TYR A 642 5.29 2.10 4.97
N MET A 643 5.58 3.12 4.16
CA MET A 643 5.19 3.21 2.76
C MET A 643 6.40 2.99 1.85
N HIS A 644 6.46 1.86 1.13
CA HIS A 644 7.46 1.65 0.08
C HIS A 644 7.03 2.26 -1.27
N GLY A 645 8.00 2.44 -2.17
CA GLY A 645 7.73 2.84 -3.54
C GLY A 645 7.61 1.66 -4.50
N LEU A 646 6.97 1.86 -5.64
CA LEU A 646 6.60 0.78 -6.55
C LEU A 646 7.82 0.28 -7.32
N VAL A 647 7.90 -1.05 -7.50
CA VAL A 647 8.89 -1.61 -8.42
C VAL A 647 8.48 -1.27 -9.86
N ARG A 648 9.40 -0.65 -10.60
CA ARG A 648 9.27 -0.26 -12.00
C ARG A 648 10.13 -1.16 -12.87
N ASP A 649 9.87 -1.17 -14.18
CA ASP A 649 10.80 -1.79 -15.13
C ASP A 649 12.14 -1.03 -15.19
N GLY A 650 13.13 -1.57 -15.90
CA GLY A 650 14.45 -0.94 -16.06
C GLY A 650 14.44 0.40 -16.82
N LYS A 651 13.28 0.87 -17.30
CA LYS A 651 13.06 2.20 -17.91
C LYS A 651 12.23 3.13 -17.00
N GLY A 652 11.90 2.71 -15.78
CA GLY A 652 11.11 3.47 -14.82
C GLY A 652 9.59 3.42 -15.03
N GLN A 653 9.07 2.56 -15.91
CA GLN A 653 7.62 2.48 -16.16
C GLN A 653 6.90 1.55 -15.17
N LYS A 654 5.62 1.82 -14.86
CA LYS A 654 4.75 0.84 -14.16
C LYS A 654 4.78 -0.47 -14.93
N MET A 655 5.12 -1.57 -14.25
CA MET A 655 5.00 -2.91 -14.83
C MET A 655 3.53 -3.25 -15.04
N SER A 656 3.16 -3.76 -16.21
CA SER A 656 1.82 -4.29 -16.47
C SER A 656 1.85 -5.42 -17.50
N LYS A 657 0.97 -6.41 -17.35
CA LYS A 657 0.83 -7.52 -18.30
C LYS A 657 0.52 -7.01 -19.72
N THR A 658 -0.22 -5.91 -19.84
CA THR A 658 -0.54 -5.22 -21.10
C THR A 658 0.66 -4.57 -21.78
N LYS A 659 1.68 -4.13 -21.04
CA LYS A 659 2.92 -3.58 -21.60
C LYS A 659 3.99 -4.64 -21.90
N GLY A 660 3.77 -5.89 -21.48
CA GLY A 660 4.72 -6.99 -21.65
C GLY A 660 6.04 -6.82 -20.87
N ASN A 661 6.09 -5.89 -19.90
CA ASN A 661 7.30 -5.55 -19.13
C ASN A 661 7.32 -6.16 -17.71
N VAL A 662 6.51 -7.19 -17.45
CA VAL A 662 6.47 -7.91 -16.16
C VAL A 662 7.60 -8.94 -16.13
N VAL A 663 8.34 -8.97 -15.02
CA VAL A 663 9.29 -10.04 -14.70
C VAL A 663 8.66 -10.97 -13.66
N ASP A 664 8.59 -12.27 -13.96
CA ASP A 664 8.11 -13.28 -13.01
C ASP A 664 9.17 -13.48 -11.90
N PRO A 665 8.80 -13.37 -10.61
CA PRO A 665 9.72 -13.65 -9.52
C PRO A 665 10.29 -15.06 -9.60
N LEU A 666 9.51 -16.07 -10.02
CA LEU A 666 9.98 -17.44 -10.03
C LEU A 666 11.10 -17.67 -11.03
N GLU A 667 10.97 -17.19 -12.26
CA GLU A 667 12.03 -17.28 -13.28
C GLU A 667 13.34 -16.60 -12.81
N THR A 668 13.21 -15.52 -12.02
CA THR A 668 14.34 -14.82 -11.41
C THR A 668 14.97 -15.65 -10.28
N LEU A 669 14.15 -16.19 -9.38
CA LEU A 669 14.58 -17.05 -8.28
C LEU A 669 15.29 -18.31 -8.81
N ASP A 670 14.73 -18.99 -9.82
CA ASP A 670 15.34 -20.21 -10.40
C ASP A 670 16.69 -19.93 -11.10
N SER A 671 16.93 -18.69 -11.53
CA SER A 671 18.15 -18.27 -12.25
C SER A 671 19.23 -17.62 -11.36
N TYR A 672 18.84 -17.02 -10.22
CA TYR A 672 19.71 -16.18 -9.39
C TYR A 672 19.67 -16.47 -7.88
N GLY A 673 18.65 -17.17 -7.38
CA GLY A 673 18.40 -17.38 -5.96
C GLY A 673 17.56 -16.28 -5.31
N THR A 674 16.92 -16.64 -4.20
CA THR A 674 16.10 -15.80 -3.33
C THR A 674 16.91 -14.70 -2.68
N ASP A 675 18.04 -15.06 -2.10
CA ASP A 675 18.94 -14.14 -1.41
C ASP A 675 19.42 -13.01 -2.34
N ALA A 676 19.74 -13.35 -3.59
CA ALA A 676 20.19 -12.40 -4.60
C ALA A 676 19.07 -11.41 -4.98
N LEU A 677 17.84 -11.90 -5.16
CA LEU A 677 16.68 -11.07 -5.48
C LEU A 677 16.34 -10.13 -4.31
N ARG A 678 16.20 -10.66 -3.10
CA ARG A 678 15.88 -9.89 -1.88
C ARG A 678 16.87 -8.76 -1.65
N LEU A 679 18.17 -9.08 -1.62
CA LEU A 679 19.22 -8.06 -1.46
C LEU A 679 19.18 -7.01 -2.58
N SER A 680 18.84 -7.41 -3.82
CA SER A 680 18.71 -6.47 -4.94
C SER A 680 17.48 -5.57 -4.89
N LEU A 681 16.37 -6.01 -4.30
CA LEU A 681 15.18 -5.18 -4.12
C LEU A 681 15.42 -4.11 -3.05
N VAL A 682 16.10 -4.43 -1.95
CA VAL A 682 16.22 -3.52 -0.80
C VAL A 682 17.43 -2.57 -0.85
N THR A 683 18.63 -3.02 -1.24
CA THR A 683 19.84 -2.17 -1.28
C THR A 683 19.68 -0.96 -2.20
N GLY A 684 20.38 0.15 -1.97
CA GLY A 684 20.30 1.33 -2.84
C GLY A 684 18.89 1.90 -3.07
N THR A 685 17.93 1.60 -2.19
CA THR A 685 16.59 2.20 -2.17
C THR A 685 16.44 3.18 -1.02
N THR A 686 15.40 4.00 -1.08
CA THR A 686 15.00 4.91 -0.01
C THR A 686 13.51 4.73 0.22
N PRO A 687 13.01 4.67 1.47
CA PRO A 687 11.59 4.50 1.76
C PRO A 687 10.71 5.45 0.94
N GLY A 688 9.60 4.92 0.41
CA GLY A 688 8.67 5.63 -0.45
C GLY A 688 9.14 5.98 -1.88
N GLN A 689 10.37 5.69 -2.29
CA GLN A 689 10.84 5.94 -3.67
C GLN A 689 10.67 4.71 -4.56
N ASP A 690 10.24 4.93 -5.81
CA ASP A 690 10.10 3.87 -6.81
C ASP A 690 11.45 3.23 -7.17
N VAL A 691 11.44 1.91 -7.39
CA VAL A 691 12.65 1.12 -7.57
C VAL A 691 12.69 0.53 -8.99
N PRO A 692 13.55 1.01 -9.90
CA PRO A 692 13.72 0.39 -11.22
C PRO A 692 14.44 -0.95 -11.07
N LEU A 693 13.83 -2.04 -11.54
CA LEU A 693 14.42 -3.36 -11.50
C LEU A 693 15.67 -3.44 -12.39
N SER A 694 16.82 -3.78 -11.80
CA SER A 694 18.08 -4.00 -12.51
C SER A 694 18.53 -5.45 -12.40
N MET A 695 18.46 -6.19 -13.51
CA MET A 695 18.95 -7.57 -13.58
C MET A 695 20.49 -7.66 -13.49
N GLU A 696 21.20 -6.58 -13.82
CA GLU A 696 22.64 -6.45 -13.57
C GLU A 696 22.93 -6.47 -12.06
N LYS A 697 22.12 -5.77 -11.26
CA LYS A 697 22.20 -5.76 -9.80
C LYS A 697 21.86 -7.13 -9.19
N VAL A 698 20.85 -7.83 -9.72
CA VAL A 698 20.53 -9.22 -9.33
C VAL A 698 21.71 -10.15 -9.65
N THR A 699 22.33 -9.99 -10.81
CA THR A 699 23.55 -10.74 -11.18
C THR A 699 24.71 -10.45 -10.22
N ALA A 700 24.92 -9.19 -9.84
CA ALA A 700 25.96 -8.79 -8.89
C ALA A 700 25.71 -9.40 -7.49
N ASN A 701 24.47 -9.40 -7.00
CA ASN A 701 24.14 -9.97 -5.69
C ASN A 701 24.18 -11.50 -5.68
N ARG A 702 23.85 -12.19 -6.78
CA ARG A 702 24.14 -13.63 -6.93
C ARG A 702 25.64 -13.91 -6.85
N ASN A 703 26.47 -13.07 -7.47
CA ASN A 703 27.92 -13.21 -7.37
C ASN A 703 28.43 -12.95 -5.94
N PHE A 704 27.75 -12.08 -5.16
CA PHE A 704 28.01 -11.88 -3.73
C PHE A 704 27.63 -13.10 -2.88
N ALA A 705 26.47 -13.72 -3.10
CA ALA A 705 26.13 -15.00 -2.47
C ALA A 705 27.21 -16.07 -2.71
N ASN A 706 27.72 -16.16 -3.95
CA ASN A 706 28.82 -17.07 -4.28
C ASN A 706 30.17 -16.68 -3.62
N LYS A 707 30.45 -15.39 -3.41
CA LYS A 707 31.63 -14.90 -2.65
C LYS A 707 31.50 -15.26 -1.16
N LEU A 708 30.31 -15.16 -0.58
CA LEU A 708 30.02 -15.57 0.80
C LEU A 708 30.17 -17.08 0.98
N TRP A 709 29.60 -17.88 0.07
CA TRP A 709 29.76 -19.34 0.04
C TRP A 709 31.24 -19.76 0.00
N ASN A 710 32.02 -19.19 -0.91
CA ASN A 710 33.46 -19.48 -1.00
C ASN A 710 34.26 -18.99 0.23
N THR A 711 33.79 -17.92 0.89
CA THR A 711 34.35 -17.44 2.15
C THR A 711 34.11 -18.43 3.30
N GLY A 712 32.88 -18.95 3.42
CA GLY A 712 32.55 -20.02 4.36
C GLY A 712 33.33 -21.30 4.09
N ARG A 713 33.40 -21.74 2.82
CA ARG A 713 34.18 -22.91 2.40
C ARG A 713 35.68 -22.79 2.74
N PHE A 714 36.30 -21.63 2.44
CA PHE A 714 37.69 -21.37 2.82
C PHE A 714 37.90 -21.46 4.34
N LEU A 715 36.98 -20.89 5.12
CA LEU A 715 37.04 -20.91 6.57
C LEU A 715 36.91 -22.34 7.12
N LEU A 716 35.92 -23.11 6.66
CA LEU A 716 35.71 -24.50 7.06
C LEU A 716 36.92 -25.40 6.72
N MET A 717 37.50 -25.26 5.52
CA MET A 717 38.75 -25.96 5.17
C MET A 717 39.89 -25.61 6.14
N GLY A 718 40.01 -24.33 6.53
CA GLY A 718 40.98 -23.86 7.52
C GLY A 718 40.77 -24.38 8.95
N LEU A 719 39.64 -25.05 9.22
CA LEU A 719 39.27 -25.61 10.53
C LEU A 719 39.26 -27.15 10.57
N LYS A 720 39.64 -27.84 9.48
CA LYS A 720 39.59 -29.31 9.39
C LYS A 720 40.49 -30.01 10.42
N GLU A 721 41.69 -29.51 10.62
CA GLU A 721 42.74 -30.14 11.46
C GLU A 721 42.94 -29.47 12.84
N ILE A 722 41.91 -28.81 13.41
CA ILE A 722 41.98 -28.25 14.77
C ILE A 722 41.71 -29.30 15.86
N THR A 723 42.27 -29.08 17.05
CA THR A 723 41.92 -29.92 18.22
C THR A 723 40.49 -29.65 18.72
N PRO A 724 39.89 -30.56 19.51
CA PRO A 724 38.59 -30.32 20.14
C PRO A 724 38.56 -29.07 21.04
N GLU A 725 39.67 -28.79 21.73
CA GLU A 725 39.84 -27.61 22.59
C GLU A 725 39.90 -26.32 21.76
N GLU A 726 40.66 -26.33 20.66
CA GLU A 726 40.68 -25.22 19.70
C GLU A 726 39.28 -24.98 19.12
N ARG A 727 38.56 -26.04 18.73
CA ARG A 727 37.19 -25.97 18.22
C ARG A 727 36.23 -25.34 19.23
N ALA A 728 36.29 -25.76 20.49
CA ALA A 728 35.48 -25.17 21.57
C ALA A 728 35.80 -23.68 21.78
N ALA A 729 37.07 -23.27 21.61
CA ALA A 729 37.51 -21.88 21.73
C ALA A 729 37.08 -20.95 20.58
N LEU A 730 36.51 -21.50 19.49
CA LEU A 730 35.90 -20.73 18.38
C LEU A 730 34.43 -20.34 18.63
N ALA A 731 33.78 -20.90 19.66
CA ALA A 731 32.36 -20.69 19.90
C ALA A 731 32.04 -19.21 20.22
N VAL A 732 31.16 -18.60 19.41
CA VAL A 732 30.72 -17.22 19.60
C VAL A 732 29.57 -17.17 20.59
N THR A 733 29.89 -16.89 21.86
CA THR A 733 28.93 -16.82 22.98
C THR A 733 28.46 -15.40 23.32
N GLY A 734 29.00 -14.39 22.62
CA GLY A 734 28.71 -12.98 22.80
C GLY A 734 29.71 -12.09 22.04
N PRO A 735 29.57 -10.76 22.10
CA PRO A 735 30.55 -9.84 21.52
C PRO A 735 31.88 -9.87 22.28
N MET A 736 33.00 -9.75 21.56
CA MET A 736 34.33 -9.65 22.17
C MET A 736 34.42 -8.40 23.06
N GLY A 737 34.79 -8.58 24.32
CA GLY A 737 34.89 -7.49 25.29
C GLY A 737 36.14 -6.62 25.11
N ALA A 738 36.16 -5.46 25.78
CA ALA A 738 37.30 -4.52 25.71
C ALA A 738 38.63 -5.15 26.16
N GLU A 739 38.61 -6.03 27.16
CA GLU A 739 39.81 -6.75 27.64
C GLU A 739 40.33 -7.77 26.61
N GLU A 740 39.43 -8.50 25.95
CA GLU A 740 39.79 -9.43 24.86
C GLU A 740 40.37 -8.66 23.67
N MET A 741 39.71 -7.57 23.24
CA MET A 741 40.22 -6.69 22.18
C MET A 741 41.58 -6.08 22.52
N ALA A 742 41.86 -5.77 23.78
CA ALA A 742 43.15 -5.25 24.21
C ALA A 742 44.29 -6.28 24.09
N GLN A 743 43.98 -7.58 24.08
CA GLN A 743 44.91 -8.69 23.89
C GLN A 743 45.08 -9.09 22.40
N LEU A 744 44.12 -8.73 21.53
CA LEU A 744 44.23 -9.00 20.09
C LEU A 744 45.37 -8.20 19.44
N PRO A 745 46.17 -8.79 18.53
CA PRO A 745 47.13 -8.04 17.73
C PRO A 745 46.44 -7.08 16.75
N LEU A 746 47.21 -6.20 16.11
CA LEU A 746 46.66 -5.09 15.31
C LEU A 746 45.66 -5.52 14.20
N PRO A 747 45.91 -6.54 13.36
CA PRO A 747 44.96 -6.93 12.31
C PRO A 747 43.62 -7.42 12.86
N GLU A 748 43.66 -8.27 13.89
CA GLU A 748 42.48 -8.84 14.53
C GLU A 748 41.69 -7.75 15.27
N ARG A 749 42.38 -6.87 16.00
CA ARG A 749 41.76 -5.73 16.70
C ARG A 749 41.11 -4.74 15.73
N TRP A 750 41.73 -4.51 14.57
CA TRP A 750 41.19 -3.66 13.52
C TRP A 750 39.86 -4.21 13.00
N VAL A 751 39.82 -5.47 12.50
CA VAL A 751 38.60 -6.02 11.91
C VAL A 751 37.46 -6.15 12.94
N VAL A 752 37.77 -6.48 14.20
CA VAL A 752 36.77 -6.52 15.29
C VAL A 752 36.22 -5.13 15.60
N SER A 753 37.06 -4.09 15.64
CA SER A 753 36.60 -2.71 15.83
C SER A 753 35.72 -2.22 14.67
N ARG A 754 36.05 -2.60 13.43
CA ARG A 754 35.24 -2.29 12.24
C ARG A 754 33.90 -3.02 12.28
N LEU A 755 33.89 -4.31 12.65
CA LEU A 755 32.68 -5.09 12.87
C LEU A 755 31.77 -4.47 13.94
N HIS A 756 32.29 -4.06 15.10
CA HIS A 756 31.46 -3.42 16.14
C HIS A 756 30.84 -2.10 15.65
N THR A 757 31.59 -1.33 14.85
CA THR A 757 31.07 -0.11 14.20
C THR A 757 29.96 -0.46 13.20
N LEU A 758 30.13 -1.53 12.41
CA LEU A 758 29.11 -2.04 11.50
C LEU A 758 27.85 -2.47 12.26
N THR A 759 27.99 -3.28 13.31
CA THR A 759 26.85 -3.77 14.11
C THR A 759 26.02 -2.63 14.67
N ALA A 760 26.66 -1.57 15.20
CA ALA A 760 25.96 -0.39 15.70
C ALA A 760 25.20 0.31 14.57
N ASN A 761 25.91 0.70 13.50
CA ASN A 761 25.30 1.43 12.37
C ASN A 761 24.15 0.64 11.71
N VAL A 762 24.30 -0.67 11.51
CA VAL A 762 23.27 -1.52 10.90
C VAL A 762 22.06 -1.66 11.82
N THR A 763 22.27 -1.79 13.14
CA THR A 763 21.18 -1.79 14.13
C THR A 763 20.43 -0.46 14.08
N ASP A 764 21.14 0.68 14.13
CA ASP A 764 20.53 2.01 14.08
C ASP A 764 19.71 2.22 12.80
N GLN A 765 20.21 1.78 11.64
CA GLN A 765 19.49 1.88 10.37
C GLN A 765 18.24 0.98 10.35
N LEU A 766 18.32 -0.26 10.85
CA LEU A 766 17.17 -1.16 10.96
C LEU A 766 16.10 -0.67 11.97
N GLU A 767 16.51 -0.01 13.05
CA GLU A 767 15.59 0.62 14.01
C GLU A 767 14.86 1.84 13.43
N ASN A 768 15.48 2.54 12.47
CA ASN A 768 14.89 3.70 11.78
C ASN A 768 14.21 3.35 10.44
N TYR A 769 14.02 2.06 10.12
CA TYR A 769 13.43 1.57 8.87
C TYR A 769 14.24 1.89 7.58
N ASP A 770 15.53 2.21 7.72
CA ASP A 770 16.47 2.48 6.61
C ASP A 770 17.13 1.18 6.11
N PHE A 771 16.33 0.27 5.55
CA PHE A 771 16.79 -1.07 5.16
C PHE A 771 17.84 -1.09 4.05
N GLY A 772 17.76 -0.16 3.09
CA GLY A 772 18.67 -0.08 1.95
C GLY A 772 20.12 0.18 2.37
N PRO A 773 20.39 1.29 3.09
CA PRO A 773 21.70 1.56 3.67
C PRO A 773 22.22 0.46 4.60
N ALA A 774 21.34 -0.14 5.42
CA ALA A 774 21.71 -1.25 6.30
C ALA A 774 22.29 -2.45 5.51
N GLY A 775 21.59 -2.89 4.46
CA GLY A 775 22.06 -3.99 3.60
C GLY A 775 23.35 -3.66 2.84
N ASP A 776 23.51 -2.42 2.36
CA ASP A 776 24.72 -1.98 1.66
C ASP A 776 25.94 -1.89 2.59
N LEU A 777 25.76 -1.50 3.85
CA LEU A 777 26.84 -1.50 4.85
C LEU A 777 27.35 -2.93 5.09
N VAL A 778 26.45 -3.90 5.31
CA VAL A 778 26.83 -5.30 5.56
C VAL A 778 27.54 -5.90 4.34
N ARG A 779 26.96 -5.70 3.13
CA ARG A 779 27.53 -6.17 1.86
C ARG A 779 28.94 -5.61 1.63
N SER A 780 29.14 -4.31 1.84
CA SER A 780 30.43 -3.66 1.62
C SER A 780 31.48 -4.11 2.64
N PHE A 781 31.13 -4.24 3.92
CA PHE A 781 32.08 -4.75 4.93
C PHE A 781 32.52 -6.19 4.63
N LEU A 782 31.58 -7.08 4.29
CA LEU A 782 31.88 -8.48 3.97
C LEU A 782 32.81 -8.62 2.75
N TRP A 783 32.59 -7.80 1.72
CA TRP A 783 33.42 -7.83 0.52
C TRP A 783 34.77 -7.11 0.74
N ASP A 784 34.71 -5.80 1.01
CA ASP A 784 35.84 -4.90 0.88
C ASP A 784 36.78 -4.97 2.09
N GLU A 785 36.27 -5.16 3.31
CA GLU A 785 37.08 -5.18 4.53
C GLU A 785 37.40 -6.61 5.01
N TYR A 786 36.39 -7.49 5.07
CA TYR A 786 36.58 -8.85 5.56
C TYR A 786 37.28 -9.74 4.53
N ALA A 787 36.71 -9.87 3.32
CA ALA A 787 37.24 -10.81 2.34
C ALA A 787 38.50 -10.31 1.61
N ASP A 788 38.53 -9.05 1.18
CA ASP A 788 39.64 -8.55 0.36
C ASP A 788 40.86 -8.11 1.21
N TRP A 789 40.69 -7.79 2.51
CA TRP A 789 41.80 -7.52 3.44
C TRP A 789 41.99 -8.59 4.51
N TYR A 790 41.03 -8.78 5.43
CA TYR A 790 41.29 -9.57 6.64
C TYR A 790 41.55 -11.06 6.34
N ILE A 791 40.84 -11.66 5.39
CA ILE A 791 41.12 -13.04 4.93
C ILE A 791 42.54 -13.17 4.34
N GLU A 792 43.01 -12.21 3.55
CA GLU A 792 44.36 -12.28 2.96
C GLU A 792 45.46 -12.08 4.02
N VAL A 793 45.22 -11.27 5.05
CA VAL A 793 46.13 -11.13 6.20
C VAL A 793 46.16 -12.41 7.04
N SER A 794 44.99 -12.98 7.37
CA SER A 794 44.89 -14.15 8.23
C SER A 794 45.55 -15.40 7.61
N LYS A 795 45.50 -15.59 6.28
CA LYS A 795 46.26 -16.63 5.56
C LYS A 795 47.75 -16.63 5.93
N ARG A 796 48.39 -15.46 5.96
CA ARG A 796 49.82 -15.34 6.32
C ARG A 796 50.08 -15.65 7.78
N ARG A 797 49.14 -15.34 8.67
CA ARG A 797 49.24 -15.65 10.10
C ARG A 797 49.11 -17.14 10.37
N ILE A 798 48.12 -17.78 9.76
CA ILE A 798 47.86 -19.21 9.90
C ILE A 798 49.02 -20.03 9.31
N ALA A 799 49.58 -19.61 8.17
CA ALA A 799 50.76 -20.25 7.57
C ALA A 799 52.11 -19.82 8.21
N GLY A 800 52.11 -18.92 9.18
CA GLY A 800 53.32 -18.26 9.72
C GLY A 800 54.13 -19.10 10.72
N GLY A 801 53.64 -20.26 11.14
CA GLY A 801 54.33 -21.18 12.06
C GLY A 801 54.26 -20.83 13.54
N ASP A 802 53.61 -19.72 13.93
CA ASP A 802 53.28 -19.38 15.31
C ASP A 802 51.86 -19.90 15.65
N PRO A 803 51.72 -20.91 16.53
CA PRO A 803 50.42 -21.49 16.89
C PRO A 803 49.48 -20.47 17.56
N VAL A 804 50.00 -19.52 18.34
CA VAL A 804 49.17 -18.53 19.04
C VAL A 804 48.60 -17.54 18.04
N ALA A 805 49.43 -17.04 17.12
CA ALA A 805 48.98 -16.20 16.02
C ALA A 805 47.98 -16.90 15.10
N ALA A 806 48.16 -18.21 14.84
CA ALA A 806 47.23 -18.99 14.03
C ALA A 806 45.87 -19.17 14.73
N ALA A 807 45.86 -19.52 16.03
CA ALA A 807 44.63 -19.67 16.81
C ALA A 807 43.85 -18.34 16.94
N GLN A 808 44.54 -17.23 17.23
CA GLN A 808 43.92 -15.90 17.28
C GLN A 808 43.29 -15.49 15.94
N ALA A 809 43.99 -15.75 14.82
CA ALA A 809 43.48 -15.47 13.49
C ALA A 809 42.24 -16.31 13.16
N ARG A 810 42.26 -17.62 13.47
CA ARG A 810 41.10 -18.54 13.29
C ARG A 810 39.90 -18.11 14.12
N ARG A 811 40.07 -17.82 15.43
CA ARG A 811 38.99 -17.32 16.31
C ARG A 811 38.37 -16.04 15.78
N THR A 812 39.20 -15.08 15.35
CA THR A 812 38.72 -13.79 14.84
C THR A 812 38.02 -13.93 13.49
N LEU A 813 38.49 -14.83 12.60
CA LEU A 813 37.79 -15.17 11.36
C LEU A 813 36.37 -15.72 11.64
N VAL A 814 36.25 -16.71 12.54
CA VAL A 814 34.95 -17.29 12.90
C VAL A 814 34.04 -16.24 13.53
N TYR A 815 34.55 -15.46 14.50
CA TYR A 815 33.80 -14.42 15.18
C TYR A 815 33.24 -13.36 14.22
N VAL A 816 34.05 -12.89 13.27
CA VAL A 816 33.62 -11.88 12.29
C VAL A 816 32.62 -12.47 11.30
N LEU A 817 32.85 -13.70 10.80
CA LEU A 817 31.92 -14.34 9.86
C LEU A 817 30.57 -14.64 10.51
N ASP A 818 30.53 -15.24 11.70
CA ASP A 818 29.29 -15.50 12.47
C ASP A 818 28.51 -14.20 12.70
N SER A 819 29.18 -13.14 13.16
CA SER A 819 28.56 -11.85 13.39
C SER A 819 28.01 -11.22 12.10
N CYS A 820 28.74 -11.32 10.99
CA CYS A 820 28.26 -10.83 9.69
C CYS A 820 27.10 -11.64 9.14
N LEU A 821 27.10 -12.97 9.29
CA LEU A 821 25.97 -13.83 8.90
C LEU A 821 24.71 -13.46 9.69
N ARG A 822 24.82 -13.15 10.99
CA ARG A 822 23.69 -12.63 11.78
C ARG A 822 23.19 -11.27 11.27
N LEU A 823 24.08 -10.36 10.90
CA LEU A 823 23.69 -9.06 10.34
C LEU A 823 23.08 -9.17 8.93
N LEU A 824 23.47 -10.18 8.16
CA LEU A 824 23.01 -10.41 6.79
C LEU A 824 21.69 -11.21 6.71
N HIS A 825 21.44 -12.09 7.69
CA HIS A 825 20.28 -13.01 7.75
C HIS A 825 18.87 -12.38 7.55
N PRO A 826 18.59 -11.12 7.91
CA PRO A 826 17.32 -10.48 7.53
C PRO A 826 17.19 -10.30 6.00
N PHE A 827 18.29 -10.07 5.30
CA PHE A 827 18.35 -9.77 3.87
C PHE A 827 18.50 -11.01 2.99
N MET A 828 19.29 -11.99 3.46
CA MET A 828 19.62 -13.28 2.82
C MET A 828 19.45 -14.39 3.87
#